data_AF-A0A1V3PF98-F1
#
_entry.id   AF-A0A1V3PF98-F1
#
_cell.length_a   1.000
_cell.length_b   1.000
_cell.length_c   1.000
_cell.angle_alpha   90.00
_cell.angle_beta   90.00
_cell.angle_gamma   90.00
#
_symmetry.space_group_name_H-M   'P 1'
#
loop_
_entity.id
_entity.type
_entity.pdbx_description
1 polymer ?
#
loop_
_entity_poly.entity_id
_entity_poly.type
_entity_poly.pdbx_seq_one_letter_code
_entity_poly.pdbx_strand_id
1 'polypeptide(L)'
;MATVDLSQFHQTFFEESHEGLDAMEAALLALDSGSTDHELVHTIFRAAHSIKGGAATFGFADMAAFTHVAESLLEEVRSERRAVDAGLIDLLLRSLDCLRGMLDRTSRGQPAADAGSEALRAELAQLVAGAPAPAAVQASAAPATGWAIRFVALPHLLQTGNDPLRVFNELQTLGRLEVLRAFVTESAPADFAALDPGQCHLGWELRLHGAVARADLDAVFDWLDGDCELAIAPLAAAATEAVVATPVPVAAATPAAETPAPAREATVASGAGHTDGGSIRVGIDKVDALIDMMGELVITQSMLSDIGEHFDLSQLERLREGLAQLERNTRELQDSVMRIRMLPIGSVFNRFPRLVRDLERKLGKQVRLELHGEHTELDKTVLEKIGDPMVHLVRNAIDHGLEMPEQRRAAGKSETGTLTLDAHHEGSNIIVRISDDGAGLSHERIRAKAVERGLVSATQPLSDDEVAELIFQPGFSTAAQATDLSGRGVGMDVVRRNVRDLGGSVGVKSVAGQGSVFTIALPLTLAIIDGLVTTVGAERYIVPLISIVESLRLPADAVRRTAGGGEVFRFRDEYLPVIRLHHAFGCADAVTAIERGIVVVVEDGGQRVGLLVDELVGQQQAVIKSLEKHYQQVQGVSGATIVSDGSVALIVDVGGVVRLGRRGKAA
;
A
#
# COMPACT_ATOMS: atom_id res chain seq x y z
N MET A 1 13.76 10.03 -39.63
CA MET A 1 13.58 9.38 -38.32
C MET A 1 12.76 10.32 -37.47
N ALA A 2 11.52 9.96 -37.14
CA ALA A 2 10.73 10.74 -36.19
C ALA A 2 11.41 10.62 -34.82
N THR A 3 11.76 11.75 -34.22
CA THR A 3 12.22 11.81 -32.82
C THR A 3 11.09 11.27 -31.96
N VAL A 4 11.28 10.10 -31.35
CA VAL A 4 10.37 9.55 -30.36
C VAL A 4 10.26 10.58 -29.25
N ASP A 5 9.05 11.05 -28.97
CA ASP A 5 8.79 11.94 -27.86
C ASP A 5 8.96 11.14 -26.56
N LEU A 6 10.09 11.31 -25.90
CA LEU A 6 10.45 10.59 -24.67
C LEU A 6 9.60 11.03 -23.48
N SER A 7 8.85 12.14 -23.59
CA SER A 7 8.00 12.64 -22.50
C SER A 7 6.91 11.66 -22.08
N GLN A 8 6.42 10.82 -23.00
CA GLN A 8 5.42 9.79 -22.70
C GLN A 8 5.92 8.68 -21.76
N PHE A 9 7.24 8.52 -21.62
CA PHE A 9 7.85 7.51 -20.74
C PHE A 9 8.35 8.09 -19.42
N HIS A 10 8.23 9.41 -19.20
CA HIS A 10 8.64 10.05 -17.95
C HIS A 10 7.85 9.49 -16.76
N GLN A 11 6.54 9.26 -16.93
CA GLN A 11 5.72 8.71 -15.86
C GLN A 11 6.19 7.32 -15.45
N THR A 12 6.44 6.43 -16.41
CA THR A 12 6.98 5.09 -16.14
C THR A 12 8.35 5.17 -15.47
N PHE A 13 9.23 6.06 -15.91
CA PHE A 13 10.53 6.28 -15.24
C PHE A 13 10.37 6.72 -13.78
N PHE A 14 9.44 7.65 -13.50
CA PHE A 14 9.21 8.09 -12.13
C PHE A 14 8.67 6.94 -11.28
N GLU A 15 7.72 6.16 -11.79
CA GLU A 15 7.16 4.99 -11.09
C GLU A 15 8.26 3.94 -10.81
N GLU A 16 9.04 3.55 -11.81
CA GLU A 16 10.17 2.61 -11.65
C GLU A 16 11.26 3.13 -10.71
N SER A 17 11.53 4.44 -10.74
CA SER A 17 12.51 5.06 -9.84
C SER A 17 12.01 5.06 -8.39
N HIS A 18 10.72 5.27 -8.14
CA HIS A 18 10.15 5.13 -6.79
C HIS A 18 10.24 3.69 -6.29
N GLU A 19 9.90 2.71 -7.13
CA GLU A 19 10.05 1.28 -6.79
C GLU A 19 11.52 0.93 -6.47
N GLY A 20 12.45 1.43 -7.29
CA GLY A 20 13.89 1.25 -7.06
C GLY A 20 14.35 1.87 -5.73
N LEU A 21 13.88 3.08 -5.40
CA LEU A 21 14.20 3.73 -4.13
C LEU A 21 13.59 3.00 -2.93
N ASP A 22 12.38 2.46 -3.04
CA ASP A 22 11.74 1.66 -2.00
C ASP A 22 12.51 0.36 -1.74
N ALA A 23 12.94 -0.34 -2.80
CA ALA A 23 13.78 -1.52 -2.69
C ALA A 23 15.15 -1.21 -2.06
N MET A 24 15.76 -0.09 -2.47
CA MET A 24 17.01 0.40 -1.90
C MET A 24 16.88 0.76 -0.42
N GLU A 25 15.75 1.37 -0.01
CA GLU A 25 15.47 1.68 1.39
C GLU A 25 15.35 0.42 2.25
N ALA A 26 14.55 -0.53 1.79
CA ALA A 26 14.33 -1.79 2.50
C ALA A 26 15.66 -2.53 2.71
N ALA A 27 16.49 -2.62 1.67
CA ALA A 27 17.80 -3.25 1.75
C ALA A 27 18.77 -2.49 2.67
N LEU A 28 18.77 -1.15 2.65
CA LEU A 28 19.59 -0.34 3.56
C LEU A 28 19.17 -0.49 5.04
N LEU A 29 17.87 -0.64 5.29
CA LEU A 29 17.33 -0.83 6.64
C LEU A 29 17.62 -2.23 7.17
N ALA A 30 17.67 -3.24 6.30
CA ALA A 30 18.07 -4.61 6.62
C ALA A 30 19.60 -4.77 6.82
N LEU A 31 20.40 -3.82 6.34
CA LEU A 31 21.86 -3.85 6.48
C LEU A 31 22.29 -3.47 7.90
N ASP A 32 22.88 -4.44 8.61
CA ASP A 32 23.50 -4.23 9.92
C ASP A 32 24.93 -3.67 9.80
N SER A 33 25.37 -2.92 10.82
CA SER A 33 26.75 -2.45 10.92
C SER A 33 27.73 -3.63 11.03
N GLY A 34 28.69 -3.71 10.11
CA GLY A 34 29.62 -4.84 9.97
C GLY A 34 29.10 -6.00 9.10
N SER A 35 27.91 -5.86 8.48
CA SER A 35 27.38 -6.84 7.53
C SER A 35 28.23 -6.94 6.26
N THR A 36 28.47 -8.17 5.81
CA THR A 36 29.04 -8.52 4.50
C THR A 36 27.98 -9.15 3.59
N ASP A 37 26.71 -8.79 3.78
CA ASP A 37 25.63 -9.32 2.97
C ASP A 37 25.67 -8.74 1.55
N HIS A 38 26.38 -9.46 0.68
CA HIS A 38 26.60 -9.08 -0.71
C HIS A 38 25.29 -9.02 -1.51
N GLU A 39 24.24 -9.77 -1.14
CA GLU A 39 22.95 -9.72 -1.83
C GLU A 39 22.22 -8.40 -1.56
N LEU A 40 22.22 -7.93 -0.31
CA LEU A 40 21.65 -6.63 0.04
C LEU A 40 22.43 -5.48 -0.61
N VAL A 41 23.77 -5.53 -0.57
CA VAL A 41 24.63 -4.52 -1.22
C VAL A 41 24.40 -4.50 -2.74
N HIS A 42 24.26 -5.68 -3.37
CA HIS A 42 23.98 -5.78 -4.80
C HIS A 42 22.59 -5.22 -5.16
N THR A 43 21.58 -5.46 -4.33
CA THR A 43 20.22 -4.90 -4.50
C THR A 43 20.23 -3.38 -4.47
N ILE A 44 20.93 -2.79 -3.48
CA ILE A 44 21.11 -1.33 -3.33
C ILE A 44 21.83 -0.75 -4.55
N PHE A 45 22.91 -1.40 -5.00
CA PHE A 45 23.68 -0.96 -6.15
C PHE A 45 22.86 -0.99 -7.45
N ARG A 46 22.12 -2.07 -7.71
CA ARG A 46 21.26 -2.19 -8.91
C ARG A 46 20.20 -1.10 -8.98
N ALA A 47 19.56 -0.79 -7.85
CA ALA A 47 18.58 0.28 -7.78
C ALA A 47 19.20 1.65 -8.14
N ALA A 48 20.33 1.99 -7.51
CA ALA A 48 21.07 3.23 -7.83
C ALA A 48 21.52 3.28 -9.29
N HIS A 49 22.05 2.18 -9.84
CA HIS A 49 22.51 2.11 -11.21
C HIS A 49 21.37 2.31 -12.22
N SER A 50 20.22 1.68 -11.97
CA SER A 50 19.01 1.84 -12.80
C SER A 50 18.51 3.29 -12.81
N ILE A 51 18.42 3.92 -11.63
CA ILE A 51 18.00 5.32 -11.49
C ILE A 51 18.96 6.27 -12.23
N LYS A 52 20.28 6.04 -12.15
CA LYS A 52 21.27 6.81 -12.92
C LYS A 52 21.03 6.65 -14.42
N GLY A 53 20.88 5.41 -14.89
CA GLY A 53 20.68 5.11 -16.32
C GLY A 53 19.40 5.75 -16.87
N GLY A 54 18.29 5.62 -16.15
CA GLY A 54 17.04 6.27 -16.50
C GLY A 54 17.16 7.80 -16.47
N ALA A 55 17.73 8.38 -15.42
CA ALA A 55 17.92 9.83 -15.31
C ALA A 55 18.78 10.39 -16.46
N ALA A 56 19.84 9.70 -16.86
CA ALA A 56 20.67 10.09 -18.01
C ALA A 56 19.90 9.99 -19.33
N THR A 57 19.10 8.93 -19.51
CA THR A 57 18.30 8.69 -20.72
C THR A 57 17.22 9.76 -20.93
N PHE A 58 16.58 10.21 -19.86
CA PHE A 58 15.51 11.23 -19.90
C PHE A 58 16.03 12.67 -19.72
N GLY A 59 17.35 12.87 -19.65
CA GLY A 59 17.96 14.20 -19.59
C GLY A 59 17.91 14.90 -18.22
N PHE A 60 17.69 14.16 -17.15
CA PHE A 60 17.72 14.66 -15.77
C PHE A 60 19.15 14.71 -15.22
N ALA A 61 19.96 15.63 -15.76
CA ALA A 61 21.40 15.71 -15.53
C ALA A 61 21.79 15.83 -14.03
N ASP A 62 21.09 16.63 -13.24
CA ASP A 62 21.37 16.81 -11.82
C ASP A 62 21.14 15.51 -11.03
N MET A 63 20.08 14.79 -11.37
CA MET A 63 19.73 13.51 -10.75
C MET A 63 20.76 12.44 -11.12
N ALA A 64 21.12 12.34 -12.40
CA ALA A 64 22.18 11.44 -12.86
C ALA A 64 23.52 11.73 -12.15
N ALA A 65 23.88 13.01 -12.00
CA ALA A 65 25.11 13.43 -11.33
C ALA A 65 25.09 13.12 -9.82
N PHE A 66 23.96 13.27 -9.13
CA PHE A 66 23.82 12.90 -7.73
C PHE A 66 23.94 11.38 -7.55
N THR A 67 23.16 10.61 -8.33
CA THR A 67 23.14 9.14 -8.25
C THR A 67 24.50 8.53 -8.57
N HIS A 68 25.26 9.11 -9.50
CA HIS A 68 26.62 8.67 -9.81
C HIS A 68 27.57 8.74 -8.59
N VAL A 69 27.47 9.78 -7.76
CA VAL A 69 28.31 9.89 -6.55
C VAL A 69 27.89 8.85 -5.51
N ALA A 70 26.59 8.65 -5.33
CA ALA A 70 26.06 7.60 -4.44
C ALA A 70 26.48 6.19 -4.90
N GLU A 71 26.40 5.91 -6.20
CA GLU A 71 26.85 4.65 -6.81
C GLU A 71 28.36 4.44 -6.64
N SER A 72 29.17 5.48 -6.80
CA SER A 72 30.63 5.41 -6.57
C SER A 72 30.97 5.01 -5.14
N LEU A 73 30.20 5.51 -4.17
CA LEU A 73 30.36 5.13 -2.77
C LEU A 73 29.92 3.67 -2.52
N LEU A 74 28.81 3.25 -3.13
CA LEU A 74 28.32 1.87 -3.07
C LEU A 74 29.31 0.90 -3.75
N GLU A 75 30.03 1.34 -4.78
CA GLU A 75 31.07 0.55 -5.44
C GLU A 75 32.25 0.25 -4.50
N GLU A 76 32.65 1.22 -3.65
CA GLU A 76 33.69 0.98 -2.63
C GLU A 76 33.23 -0.05 -1.59
N VAL A 77 31.95 -0.06 -1.23
CA VAL A 77 31.36 -1.05 -0.33
C VAL A 77 31.31 -2.43 -1.02
N ARG A 78 30.83 -2.47 -2.28
CA ARG A 78 30.73 -3.69 -3.10
C ARG A 78 32.09 -4.36 -3.32
N SER A 79 33.13 -3.56 -3.54
CA SER A 79 34.51 -4.03 -3.72
C SER A 79 35.28 -4.26 -2.42
N GLU A 80 34.59 -4.27 -1.27
CA GLU A 80 35.16 -4.45 0.08
C GLU A 80 36.26 -3.42 0.46
N ARG A 81 36.37 -2.32 -0.28
CA ARG A 81 37.32 -1.24 -0.01
C ARG A 81 36.85 -0.34 1.14
N ARG A 82 35.57 -0.43 1.51
CA ARG A 82 34.95 0.32 2.61
C ARG A 82 34.03 -0.59 3.43
N ALA A 83 34.22 -0.60 4.74
CA ALA A 83 33.34 -1.30 5.67
C ALA A 83 32.00 -0.57 5.83
N VAL A 84 30.92 -1.33 6.01
CA VAL A 84 29.60 -0.78 6.34
C VAL A 84 29.55 -0.46 7.83
N ASP A 85 29.46 0.84 8.16
CA ASP A 85 29.20 1.32 9.51
C ASP A 85 27.87 2.08 9.60
N ALA A 86 27.42 2.38 10.82
CA ALA A 86 26.16 3.07 11.06
C ALA A 86 26.14 4.50 10.47
N GLY A 87 27.30 5.15 10.33
CA GLY A 87 27.40 6.48 9.73
C GLY A 87 27.20 6.44 8.22
N LEU A 88 27.76 5.43 7.56
CA LEU A 88 27.58 5.19 6.13
C LEU A 88 26.11 4.86 5.80
N ILE A 89 25.46 4.01 6.60
CA ILE A 89 24.03 3.69 6.42
C ILE A 89 23.17 4.95 6.56
N ASP A 90 23.39 5.78 7.57
CA ASP A 90 22.67 7.05 7.75
C ASP A 90 22.88 8.01 6.56
N LEU A 91 24.11 8.10 6.06
CA LEU A 91 24.42 8.92 4.89
C LEU A 91 23.72 8.42 3.61
N LEU A 92 23.67 7.10 3.39
CA LEU A 92 22.97 6.51 2.25
C LEU A 92 21.44 6.69 2.35
N LEU A 93 20.87 6.58 3.56
CA LEU A 93 19.44 6.87 3.80
C LEU A 93 19.11 8.35 3.55
N ARG A 94 19.95 9.29 3.99
CA ARG A 94 19.83 10.72 3.67
C ARG A 94 19.93 10.98 2.16
N SER A 95 20.78 10.21 1.47
CA SER A 95 20.95 10.31 0.01
C SER A 95 19.72 9.80 -0.73
N LEU A 96 19.08 8.75 -0.22
CA LEU A 96 17.81 8.24 -0.73
C LEU A 96 16.69 9.29 -0.62
N ASP A 97 16.56 9.97 0.53
CA ASP A 97 15.58 11.06 0.70
C ASP A 97 15.79 12.19 -0.29
N CYS A 98 17.05 12.54 -0.48
CA CYS A 98 17.43 13.57 -1.43
C CYS A 98 16.99 13.15 -2.84
N LEU A 99 17.24 11.91 -3.26
CA LEU A 99 16.79 11.38 -4.54
C LEU A 99 15.26 11.37 -4.69
N ARG A 100 14.52 10.97 -3.66
CA ARG A 100 13.04 11.08 -3.65
C ARG A 100 12.58 12.53 -3.84
N GLY A 101 13.18 13.47 -3.10
CA GLY A 101 12.89 14.89 -3.25
C GLY A 101 13.23 15.43 -4.64
N MET A 102 14.33 14.97 -5.25
CA MET A 102 14.70 15.32 -6.62
C MET A 102 13.69 14.79 -7.64
N LEU A 103 13.22 13.54 -7.50
CA LEU A 103 12.17 12.96 -8.36
C LEU A 103 10.85 13.73 -8.24
N ASP A 104 10.41 14.03 -7.02
CA ASP A 104 9.17 14.78 -6.75
C ASP A 104 9.20 16.20 -7.33
N ARG A 105 10.35 16.87 -7.24
CA ARG A 105 10.52 18.19 -7.87
C ARG A 105 10.48 18.09 -9.39
N THR A 106 11.19 17.11 -9.94
CA THR A 106 11.29 16.90 -11.38
C THR A 106 9.94 16.53 -11.99
N SER A 107 9.14 15.69 -11.32
CA SER A 107 7.78 15.31 -11.77
C SER A 107 6.81 16.50 -11.78
N ARG A 108 7.05 17.51 -10.93
CA ARG A 108 6.31 18.78 -10.90
C ARG A 108 6.90 19.87 -11.81
N GLY A 109 7.90 19.53 -12.64
CA GLY A 109 8.57 20.47 -13.54
C GLY A 109 9.46 21.50 -12.84
N GLN A 110 9.87 21.24 -11.61
CA GLN A 110 10.81 22.08 -10.84
C GLN A 110 12.26 21.59 -11.03
N PRO A 111 13.27 22.45 -10.80
CA PRO A 111 14.67 22.02 -10.80
C PRO A 111 14.91 20.87 -9.80
N ALA A 112 15.60 19.82 -10.26
CA ALA A 112 15.91 18.67 -9.42
C ALA A 112 16.88 19.08 -8.28
N ALA A 113 17.91 19.86 -8.59
CA ALA A 113 18.88 20.35 -7.63
C ALA A 113 18.35 21.50 -6.76
N ASP A 114 18.74 21.47 -5.49
CA ASP A 114 18.60 22.53 -4.49
C ASP A 114 19.85 22.58 -3.58
N ALA A 115 19.91 23.59 -2.70
CA ALA A 115 21.04 23.77 -1.79
C ALA A 115 21.30 22.56 -0.87
N GLY A 116 20.25 21.82 -0.50
CA GLY A 116 20.35 20.60 0.31
C GLY A 116 21.00 19.44 -0.44
N SER A 117 20.54 19.18 -1.66
CA SER A 117 21.09 18.13 -2.54
C SER A 117 22.54 18.40 -2.95
N GLU A 118 22.90 19.67 -3.20
CA GLU A 118 24.28 20.05 -3.51
C GLU A 118 25.22 19.85 -2.32
N ALA A 119 24.79 20.23 -1.10
CA ALA A 119 25.56 20.03 0.12
C ALA A 119 25.78 18.55 0.41
N LEU A 120 24.73 17.73 0.27
CA LEU A 120 24.82 16.29 0.50
C LEU A 120 25.68 15.58 -0.56
N ARG A 121 25.57 16.01 -1.83
CA ARG A 121 26.45 15.53 -2.91
C ARG A 121 27.92 15.83 -2.62
N ALA A 122 28.22 17.01 -2.08
CA ALA A 122 29.57 17.38 -1.68
C ALA A 122 30.09 16.53 -0.51
N GLU A 123 29.23 16.24 0.48
CA GLU A 123 29.53 15.34 1.60
C GLU A 123 29.88 13.92 1.11
N LEU A 124 29.06 13.36 0.20
CA LEU A 124 29.32 12.07 -0.44
C LEU A 124 30.63 12.06 -1.22
N ALA A 125 30.88 13.10 -2.03
CA ALA A 125 32.08 13.21 -2.84
C ALA A 125 33.37 13.32 -2.00
N GLN A 126 33.31 14.03 -0.86
CA GLN A 126 34.43 14.09 0.08
C GLN A 126 34.73 12.73 0.72
N LEU A 127 33.69 11.94 1.00
CA LEU A 127 33.85 10.62 1.59
C LEU A 127 34.54 9.64 0.62
N VAL A 128 34.15 9.67 -0.66
CA VAL A 128 34.78 8.89 -1.75
C VAL A 128 36.23 9.35 -1.98
N ALA A 129 36.51 10.65 -1.92
CA ALA A 129 37.87 11.18 -2.09
C ALA A 129 38.78 10.95 -0.86
N GLY A 130 38.22 10.69 0.32
CA GLY A 130 38.91 10.63 1.61
C GLY A 130 39.45 9.25 2.04
N ALA A 131 39.23 8.19 1.26
CA ALA A 131 39.80 6.87 1.57
C ALA A 131 41.32 6.84 1.24
N PRO A 132 42.19 6.31 2.13
CA PRO A 132 43.60 6.19 1.83
C PRO A 132 43.81 5.17 0.72
N ALA A 133 44.28 5.64 -0.44
CA ALA A 133 44.68 4.78 -1.55
C ALA A 133 45.76 3.77 -1.08
N PRO A 134 45.54 2.45 -1.22
CA PRO A 134 46.64 1.52 -1.13
C PRO A 134 47.53 1.69 -2.36
N ALA A 135 48.84 1.59 -2.13
CA ALA A 135 49.86 1.63 -3.16
C ALA A 135 49.49 0.71 -4.33
N ALA A 136 49.59 1.26 -5.54
CA ALA A 136 49.40 0.56 -6.80
C ALA A 136 50.23 -0.73 -6.82
N VAL A 137 49.56 -1.86 -6.61
CA VAL A 137 50.08 -3.15 -7.03
C VAL A 137 49.87 -3.19 -8.54
N GLN A 138 50.96 -2.96 -9.28
CA GLN A 138 51.03 -3.28 -10.69
C GLN A 138 50.77 -4.78 -10.86
N ALA A 139 49.53 -5.14 -11.19
CA ALA A 139 49.25 -6.40 -11.84
C ALA A 139 49.69 -6.25 -13.29
N SER A 140 50.86 -6.80 -13.59
CA SER A 140 51.38 -7.00 -14.94
C SER A 140 50.42 -7.94 -15.70
N ALA A 141 49.66 -7.37 -16.62
CA ALA A 141 49.27 -8.04 -17.84
C ALA A 141 49.51 -7.04 -18.97
N ALA A 142 50.30 -7.43 -19.98
CA ALA A 142 50.51 -6.61 -21.17
C ALA A 142 49.16 -6.15 -21.75
N PRO A 143 49.06 -4.93 -22.32
CA PRO A 143 47.81 -4.50 -22.93
C PRO A 143 47.45 -5.49 -24.04
N ALA A 144 46.43 -6.32 -23.79
CA ALA A 144 45.89 -7.19 -24.82
C ALA A 144 45.41 -6.26 -25.94
N THR A 145 45.84 -6.52 -27.17
CA THR A 145 45.40 -5.72 -28.33
C THR A 145 43.92 -5.99 -28.68
N GLY A 146 43.27 -6.85 -27.91
CA GLY A 146 41.85 -7.13 -27.92
C GLY A 146 41.50 -8.46 -27.25
N TRP A 147 40.25 -8.89 -27.37
CA TRP A 147 39.68 -10.08 -26.75
C TRP A 147 38.94 -10.94 -27.77
N ALA A 148 39.09 -12.26 -27.69
CA ALA A 148 38.24 -13.23 -28.35
C ALA A 148 37.14 -13.66 -27.38
N ILE A 149 35.88 -13.51 -27.79
CA ILE A 149 34.71 -13.77 -26.95
C ILE A 149 33.86 -14.83 -27.66
N ARG A 150 33.59 -15.94 -26.99
CA ARG A 150 32.59 -16.91 -27.39
C ARG A 150 31.39 -16.76 -26.46
N PHE A 151 30.27 -16.34 -27.03
CA PHE A 151 29.01 -16.07 -26.32
C PHE A 151 27.96 -17.05 -26.83
N VAL A 152 27.49 -17.95 -25.96
CA VAL A 152 26.44 -18.92 -26.28
C VAL A 152 25.22 -18.60 -25.46
N ALA A 153 24.13 -18.19 -26.11
CA ALA A 153 22.87 -17.96 -25.40
C ALA A 153 22.26 -19.29 -24.96
N LEU A 154 21.80 -19.38 -23.72
CA LEU A 154 20.94 -20.49 -23.31
C LEU A 154 19.53 -20.29 -23.85
N PRO A 155 18.72 -21.37 -23.98
CA PRO A 155 17.39 -21.30 -24.60
C PRO A 155 16.48 -20.21 -24.01
N HIS A 156 16.56 -19.92 -22.71
CA HIS A 156 15.70 -18.97 -22.02
C HIS A 156 16.18 -17.51 -22.06
N LEU A 157 17.34 -17.20 -22.66
CA LEU A 157 17.94 -15.86 -22.61
C LEU A 157 17.01 -14.74 -23.11
N LEU A 158 16.23 -14.98 -24.16
CA LEU A 158 15.27 -13.97 -24.66
C LEU A 158 14.06 -13.80 -23.73
N GLN A 159 13.74 -14.82 -22.94
CA GLN A 159 12.60 -14.82 -22.01
C GLN A 159 12.90 -14.02 -20.74
N THR A 160 14.18 -13.88 -20.38
CA THR A 160 14.64 -13.00 -19.29
C THR A 160 14.76 -11.53 -19.72
N GLY A 161 14.37 -11.20 -20.96
CA GLY A 161 14.41 -9.83 -21.50
C GLY A 161 15.78 -9.41 -22.02
N ASN A 162 16.76 -10.31 -22.04
CA ASN A 162 18.11 -10.06 -22.52
C ASN A 162 18.18 -10.18 -24.05
N ASP A 163 18.70 -9.15 -24.73
CA ASP A 163 18.89 -9.11 -26.17
C ASP A 163 20.40 -9.12 -26.50
N PRO A 164 20.93 -10.16 -27.18
CA PRO A 164 22.34 -10.22 -27.61
C PRO A 164 22.81 -9.00 -28.40
N LEU A 165 21.93 -8.34 -29.17
CA LEU A 165 22.30 -7.14 -29.91
C LEU A 165 22.64 -5.96 -28.99
N ARG A 166 21.97 -5.86 -27.83
CA ARG A 166 22.28 -4.82 -26.83
C ARG A 166 23.66 -5.04 -26.21
N VAL A 167 23.99 -6.30 -25.92
CA VAL A 167 25.33 -6.69 -25.45
C VAL A 167 26.39 -6.31 -26.50
N PHE A 168 26.12 -6.56 -27.78
CA PHE A 168 27.07 -6.21 -28.85
C PHE A 168 27.22 -4.70 -29.02
N ASN A 169 26.14 -3.92 -28.87
CA ASN A 169 26.20 -2.47 -28.89
C ASN A 169 27.06 -1.94 -27.74
N GLU A 170 26.94 -2.52 -26.55
CA GLU A 170 27.76 -2.12 -25.40
C GLU A 170 29.24 -2.46 -25.63
N LEU A 171 29.56 -3.66 -26.15
CA LEU A 171 30.92 -4.03 -26.53
C LEU A 171 31.52 -3.09 -27.58
N GLN A 172 30.70 -2.56 -28.51
CA GLN A 172 31.14 -1.58 -29.50
C GLN A 172 31.51 -0.22 -28.89
N THR A 173 31.02 0.11 -27.69
CA THR A 173 31.43 1.33 -26.97
C THR A 173 32.85 1.20 -26.41
N LEU A 174 33.25 -0.02 -26.01
CA LEU A 174 34.58 -0.32 -25.45
C LEU A 174 35.67 -0.44 -26.51
N GLY A 175 35.32 -0.84 -27.73
CA GLY A 175 36.29 -1.01 -28.81
C GLY A 175 35.66 -1.43 -30.13
N ARG A 176 36.50 -1.70 -31.14
CA ARG A 176 36.00 -2.16 -32.45
C ARG A 176 35.62 -3.63 -32.36
N LEU A 177 34.32 -3.92 -32.33
CA LEU A 177 33.79 -5.27 -32.36
C LEU A 177 33.74 -5.84 -33.79
N GLU A 178 34.20 -7.08 -33.95
CA GLU A 178 34.10 -7.88 -35.16
C GLU A 178 33.36 -9.18 -34.84
N VAL A 179 32.23 -9.42 -35.52
CA VAL A 179 31.48 -10.69 -35.39
C VAL A 179 32.06 -11.67 -36.40
N LEU A 180 32.76 -12.71 -35.93
CA LEU A 180 33.39 -13.71 -36.81
C LEU A 180 32.36 -14.64 -37.43
N ARG A 181 31.46 -15.17 -36.59
CA ARG A 181 30.36 -16.04 -37.02
C ARG A 181 29.27 -16.11 -35.98
N ALA A 182 28.05 -16.37 -36.45
CA ALA A 182 26.96 -16.91 -35.67
C ALA A 182 26.82 -18.40 -35.98
N PHE A 183 26.47 -19.21 -34.98
CA PHE A 183 26.27 -20.64 -35.12
C PHE A 183 25.03 -21.08 -34.32
N VAL A 184 24.43 -22.20 -34.74
CA VAL A 184 23.33 -22.82 -34.01
C VAL A 184 23.92 -23.71 -32.92
N THR A 185 23.39 -23.59 -31.70
CA THR A 185 23.84 -24.35 -30.53
C THR A 185 23.34 -25.79 -30.58
N GLU A 186 23.98 -26.69 -29.84
CA GLU A 186 23.54 -28.09 -29.73
C GLU A 186 22.18 -28.24 -29.02
N SER A 187 21.70 -27.18 -28.35
CA SER A 187 20.37 -27.15 -27.73
C SER A 187 19.23 -27.00 -28.74
N ALA A 188 19.53 -26.70 -30.01
CA ALA A 188 18.51 -26.52 -31.04
C ALA A 188 17.83 -27.87 -31.38
N PRO A 189 16.49 -27.90 -31.48
CA PRO A 189 15.78 -29.07 -31.99
C PRO A 189 16.22 -29.42 -33.42
N ALA A 190 16.37 -30.71 -33.71
CA ALA A 190 16.73 -31.18 -35.07
C ALA A 190 15.58 -31.04 -36.08
N ASP A 191 14.33 -31.02 -35.59
CA ASP A 191 13.13 -30.79 -36.39
C ASP A 191 12.70 -29.33 -36.30
N PHE A 192 12.50 -28.69 -37.46
CA PHE A 192 12.02 -27.31 -37.55
C PHE A 192 10.64 -27.14 -36.89
N ALA A 193 9.79 -28.17 -36.91
CA ALA A 193 8.46 -28.10 -36.30
C ALA A 193 8.50 -28.05 -34.76
N ALA A 194 9.63 -28.42 -34.14
CA ALA A 194 9.81 -28.44 -32.69
C ALA A 194 10.50 -27.16 -32.15
N LEU A 195 10.81 -26.20 -33.03
CA LEU A 195 11.52 -24.98 -32.66
C LEU A 195 10.57 -23.96 -32.00
N ASP A 196 10.88 -23.55 -30.78
CA ASP A 196 10.12 -22.53 -30.05
C ASP A 196 10.64 -21.13 -30.42
N PRO A 197 9.81 -20.24 -31.01
CA PRO A 197 10.23 -18.88 -31.36
C PRO A 197 10.57 -18.01 -30.13
N GLY A 198 10.16 -18.40 -28.93
CA GLY A 198 10.52 -17.76 -27.67
C GLY A 198 11.88 -18.18 -27.11
N GLN A 199 12.58 -19.12 -27.73
CA GLN A 199 13.89 -19.61 -27.26
C GLN A 199 15.05 -19.15 -28.16
N CYS A 200 16.22 -18.92 -27.56
CA CYS A 200 17.44 -18.60 -28.29
C CYS A 200 18.33 -19.83 -28.44
N HIS A 201 18.54 -20.28 -29.67
CA HIS A 201 19.47 -21.38 -29.96
C HIS A 201 20.71 -20.92 -30.74
N LEU A 202 21.09 -19.65 -30.58
CA LEU A 202 22.23 -19.05 -31.29
C LEU A 202 23.43 -18.82 -30.37
N GLY A 203 24.61 -19.00 -30.92
CA GLY A 203 25.88 -18.61 -30.32
C GLY A 203 26.70 -17.78 -31.30
N TRP A 204 27.62 -16.99 -30.77
CA TRP A 204 28.47 -16.08 -31.53
C TRP A 204 29.92 -16.19 -31.11
N GLU A 205 30.79 -16.04 -32.10
CA GLU A 205 32.22 -15.81 -31.89
C GLU A 205 32.53 -14.37 -32.29
N LEU A 206 33.05 -13.60 -31.36
CA LEU A 206 33.32 -12.18 -31.49
C LEU A 206 34.81 -11.91 -31.25
N ARG A 207 35.34 -10.88 -31.90
CA ARG A 207 36.64 -10.28 -31.57
C ARG A 207 36.45 -8.81 -31.25
N LEU A 208 36.83 -8.41 -30.06
CA LEU A 208 36.85 -7.02 -29.64
C LEU A 208 38.28 -6.50 -29.76
N HIS A 209 38.54 -5.57 -30.68
CA HIS A 209 39.85 -4.95 -30.86
C HIS A 209 39.94 -3.67 -30.05
N GLY A 210 41.04 -3.48 -29.32
CA GLY A 210 41.26 -2.30 -28.47
C GLY A 210 41.92 -2.66 -27.14
N ALA A 211 42.54 -1.66 -26.49
CA ALA A 211 43.10 -1.81 -25.15
C ALA A 211 41.97 -1.73 -24.11
N VAL A 212 41.16 -2.79 -24.02
CA VAL A 212 40.02 -2.90 -23.10
C VAL A 212 40.47 -3.68 -21.87
N ALA A 213 40.25 -3.14 -20.66
CA ALA A 213 40.56 -3.86 -19.43
C ALA A 213 39.59 -5.04 -19.25
N ARG A 214 40.06 -6.12 -18.63
CA ARG A 214 39.23 -7.31 -18.44
C ARG A 214 37.97 -7.03 -17.60
N ALA A 215 38.10 -6.21 -16.57
CA ALA A 215 36.99 -5.81 -15.70
C ALA A 215 35.88 -5.06 -16.45
N ASP A 216 36.24 -4.20 -17.41
CA ASP A 216 35.25 -3.48 -18.24
C ASP A 216 34.48 -4.46 -19.13
N LEU A 217 35.13 -5.54 -19.56
CA LEU A 217 34.50 -6.58 -20.38
C LEU A 217 33.58 -7.47 -19.54
N ASP A 218 34.02 -7.90 -18.36
CA ASP A 218 33.20 -8.71 -17.45
C ASP A 218 31.94 -7.92 -17.04
N ALA A 219 32.06 -6.61 -16.78
CA ALA A 219 30.92 -5.74 -16.48
C ALA A 219 29.82 -5.75 -17.56
N VAL A 220 30.16 -5.98 -18.84
CA VAL A 220 29.18 -6.09 -19.95
C VAL A 220 28.42 -7.42 -19.95
N PHE A 221 28.91 -8.43 -19.22
CA PHE A 221 28.29 -9.75 -19.15
C PHE A 221 27.80 -10.13 -17.76
N ASP A 222 28.12 -9.37 -16.71
CA ASP A 222 27.77 -9.66 -15.31
C ASP A 222 26.26 -9.89 -15.09
N TRP A 223 25.39 -9.23 -15.86
CA TRP A 223 23.93 -9.42 -15.76
C TRP A 223 23.39 -10.63 -16.53
N LEU A 224 24.25 -11.38 -17.23
CA LEU A 224 23.91 -12.58 -18.00
C LEU A 224 24.40 -13.86 -17.31
N ASP A 225 24.79 -13.77 -16.04
CA ASP A 225 25.23 -14.92 -15.26
C ASP A 225 24.07 -15.92 -15.09
N GLY A 226 24.31 -17.17 -15.49
CA GLY A 226 23.28 -18.22 -15.56
C GLY A 226 22.41 -18.23 -16.82
N ASP A 227 22.42 -17.17 -17.65
CA ASP A 227 21.63 -17.06 -18.90
C ASP A 227 22.45 -17.36 -20.16
N CYS A 228 23.79 -17.39 -20.05
CA CYS A 228 24.70 -17.66 -21.17
C CYS A 228 25.93 -18.47 -20.76
N GLU A 229 26.54 -19.16 -21.72
CA GLU A 229 27.90 -19.68 -21.56
C GLU A 229 28.89 -18.73 -22.23
N LEU A 230 29.82 -18.21 -21.44
CA LEU A 230 30.78 -17.22 -21.88
C LEU A 230 32.21 -17.75 -21.75
N ALA A 231 32.98 -17.66 -22.83
CA ALA A 231 34.42 -17.91 -22.81
C ALA A 231 35.15 -16.73 -23.44
N ILE A 232 36.03 -16.08 -22.67
CA ILE A 232 36.78 -14.91 -23.10
C ILE A 232 38.28 -15.18 -22.96
N ALA A 233 39.01 -15.06 -24.06
CA ALA A 233 40.47 -15.19 -24.10
C ALA A 233 41.14 -13.93 -24.69
N PRO A 234 42.33 -13.54 -24.23
CA PRO A 234 43.05 -12.42 -24.83
C PRO A 234 43.49 -12.75 -26.26
N LEU A 235 43.39 -11.79 -27.18
CA LEU A 235 43.95 -11.92 -28.52
C LEU A 235 45.49 -11.84 -28.43
N ALA A 236 46.15 -12.99 -28.52
CA ALA A 236 47.60 -13.02 -28.64
C ALA A 236 48.05 -12.35 -29.95
N ALA A 237 49.12 -11.54 -29.89
CA ALA A 237 49.83 -11.10 -31.09
C ALA A 237 50.27 -12.35 -31.87
N ALA A 238 49.89 -12.41 -33.15
CA ALA A 238 49.91 -13.61 -33.99
C ALA A 238 51.18 -14.47 -33.85
N ALA A 239 50.98 -15.74 -33.49
CA ALA A 239 51.91 -16.84 -33.75
C ALA A 239 51.12 -18.10 -34.14
N THR A 240 51.18 -18.40 -35.43
CA THR A 240 51.09 -19.66 -36.19
C THR A 240 50.55 -20.95 -35.54
N GLU A 241 49.53 -21.52 -36.20
CA GLU A 241 49.08 -22.94 -36.30
C GLU A 241 49.52 -24.01 -35.28
N ALA A 242 48.53 -24.67 -34.63
CA ALA A 242 48.23 -26.11 -34.79
C ALA A 242 47.14 -26.55 -33.80
N VAL A 243 46.04 -27.14 -34.30
CA VAL A 243 45.01 -27.83 -33.48
C VAL A 243 44.96 -29.29 -33.89
N VAL A 244 45.09 -30.19 -32.92
CA VAL A 244 44.77 -31.63 -33.06
C VAL A 244 43.82 -32.04 -31.93
N ALA A 245 42.64 -32.52 -32.38
CA ALA A 245 41.78 -33.59 -31.86
C ALA A 245 41.00 -33.43 -30.53
N THR A 246 39.67 -33.39 -30.69
CA THR A 246 38.59 -34.01 -29.88
C THR A 246 38.70 -35.55 -29.85
N PRO A 247 38.09 -36.31 -28.89
CA PRO A 247 36.63 -36.61 -28.87
C PRO A 247 35.98 -36.81 -27.46
N VAL A 248 34.73 -36.37 -27.18
CA VAL A 248 33.35 -36.97 -27.29
C VAL A 248 33.01 -38.18 -26.32
N PRO A 249 31.73 -38.60 -26.06
CA PRO A 249 30.75 -38.23 -25.00
C PRO A 249 30.09 -39.46 -24.29
N VAL A 250 28.84 -39.34 -23.75
CA VAL A 250 27.65 -40.27 -23.79
C VAL A 250 26.72 -39.97 -22.58
N ALA A 251 25.38 -40.10 -22.52
CA ALA A 251 24.19 -40.04 -23.40
C ALA A 251 22.93 -40.41 -22.56
N ALA A 252 21.72 -40.05 -23.08
CA ALA A 252 20.40 -40.74 -22.96
C ALA A 252 19.55 -40.62 -21.65
N ALA A 253 18.21 -40.59 -21.62
CA ALA A 253 17.10 -40.54 -22.62
C ALA A 253 15.72 -40.35 -21.90
N THR A 254 14.71 -39.92 -22.67
CA THR A 254 13.24 -39.66 -22.49
C THR A 254 12.37 -40.96 -22.31
N PRO A 255 10.99 -41.06 -22.42
CA PRO A 255 9.93 -40.18 -23.00
C PRO A 255 8.46 -40.16 -22.41
N ALA A 256 7.63 -39.31 -23.04
CA ALA A 256 6.18 -39.44 -23.45
C ALA A 256 5.04 -39.06 -22.46
N ALA A 257 3.84 -38.57 -22.84
CA ALA A 257 3.24 -37.86 -24.00
C ALA A 257 1.72 -37.66 -23.67
N GLU A 258 1.05 -36.57 -24.10
CA GLU A 258 -0.32 -36.53 -24.71
C GLU A 258 -0.94 -35.10 -24.75
N THR A 259 -1.52 -34.75 -25.92
CA THR A 259 -2.26 -33.55 -26.36
C THR A 259 -3.80 -33.69 -26.11
N PRO A 260 -4.75 -32.74 -26.37
CA PRO A 260 -4.82 -31.69 -27.41
C PRO A 260 -5.40 -30.29 -27.04
N ALA A 261 -5.29 -29.35 -28.00
CA ALA A 261 -5.68 -27.92 -28.03
C ALA A 261 -7.20 -27.68 -28.36
N PRO A 262 -7.71 -26.53 -28.90
CA PRO A 262 -7.21 -25.12 -29.06
C PRO A 262 -8.29 -23.99 -28.88
N ALA A 263 -7.89 -22.71 -28.84
CA ALA A 263 -8.63 -21.55 -29.42
C ALA A 263 -7.73 -20.28 -29.40
N ARG A 264 -7.30 -19.71 -30.53
CA ARG A 264 -7.93 -18.72 -31.43
C ARG A 264 -7.92 -17.25 -30.95
N GLU A 265 -6.95 -16.53 -31.53
CA GLU A 265 -6.91 -15.13 -32.04
C GLU A 265 -8.06 -14.13 -31.79
N ALA A 266 -7.70 -12.92 -31.35
CA ALA A 266 -7.95 -11.60 -31.98
C ALA A 266 -7.24 -10.51 -31.13
N THR A 267 -6.27 -9.70 -31.62
CA THR A 267 -6.42 -8.41 -32.35
C THR A 267 -7.43 -7.45 -31.66
N VAL A 268 -7.19 -6.16 -31.38
CA VAL A 268 -6.65 -5.03 -32.18
C VAL A 268 -6.38 -3.81 -31.26
N ALA A 269 -5.31 -3.08 -31.58
CA ALA A 269 -5.05 -1.63 -31.53
C ALA A 269 -5.60 -0.66 -30.45
N SER A 270 -4.74 0.37 -30.32
CA SER A 270 -4.75 1.56 -29.51
C SER A 270 -5.82 2.61 -29.85
N GLY A 271 -6.14 3.42 -28.84
CA GLY A 271 -6.81 4.72 -28.95
C GLY A 271 -6.71 5.48 -27.63
N ALA A 272 -5.91 6.55 -27.61
CA ALA A 272 -5.58 7.35 -26.44
C ALA A 272 -6.72 8.28 -25.98
N GLY A 273 -6.80 8.49 -24.66
CA GLY A 273 -7.53 9.56 -24.01
C GLY A 273 -6.99 9.76 -22.60
N HIS A 274 -6.23 10.84 -22.39
CA HIS A 274 -5.70 11.23 -21.08
C HIS A 274 -6.83 11.42 -20.07
N THR A 275 -6.81 10.60 -19.03
CA THR A 275 -7.41 10.88 -17.73
C THR A 275 -6.36 10.54 -16.68
N ASP A 276 -6.37 11.28 -15.59
CA ASP A 276 -5.50 11.13 -14.40
C ASP A 276 -5.78 9.77 -13.72
N GLY A 277 -5.41 8.69 -14.41
CA GLY A 277 -5.75 7.33 -14.10
C GLY A 277 -4.58 6.65 -13.44
N GLY A 278 -4.56 6.65 -12.10
CA GLY A 278 -3.65 5.79 -11.37
C GLY A 278 -3.81 4.34 -11.85
N SER A 279 -2.74 3.77 -12.37
CA SER A 279 -2.71 2.37 -12.77
C SER A 279 -2.89 1.48 -11.52
N ILE A 280 -3.67 0.41 -11.65
CA ILE A 280 -3.80 -0.63 -10.63
C ILE A 280 -3.21 -1.89 -11.25
N ARG A 281 -2.13 -2.41 -10.66
CA ARG A 281 -1.54 -3.67 -11.09
C ARG A 281 -2.39 -4.81 -10.52
N VAL A 282 -2.92 -5.64 -11.39
CA VAL A 282 -3.87 -6.71 -11.05
C VAL A 282 -3.20 -8.06 -11.31
N GLY A 283 -3.30 -8.99 -10.35
CA GLY A 283 -2.86 -10.37 -10.57
C GLY A 283 -3.70 -11.06 -11.66
N ILE A 284 -3.06 -11.87 -12.50
CA ILE A 284 -3.71 -12.57 -13.63
C ILE A 284 -4.84 -13.48 -13.13
N ASP A 285 -4.59 -14.16 -12.02
CA ASP A 285 -5.52 -15.00 -11.26
C ASP A 285 -6.81 -14.27 -10.83
N LYS A 286 -6.73 -12.96 -10.54
CA LYS A 286 -7.93 -12.15 -10.22
C LYS A 286 -8.73 -11.81 -11.49
N VAL A 287 -8.08 -11.70 -12.63
CA VAL A 287 -8.71 -11.43 -13.93
C VAL A 287 -9.41 -12.68 -14.46
N ASP A 288 -8.78 -13.85 -14.36
CA ASP A 288 -9.37 -15.12 -14.79
C ASP A 288 -10.65 -15.43 -14.01
N ALA A 289 -10.65 -15.21 -12.69
CA ALA A 289 -11.85 -15.37 -11.86
C ALA A 289 -13.02 -14.46 -12.29
N LEU A 290 -12.75 -13.24 -12.77
CA LEU A 290 -13.80 -12.38 -13.33
C LEU A 290 -14.34 -12.92 -14.65
N ILE A 291 -13.48 -13.48 -15.50
CA ILE A 291 -13.87 -14.04 -16.80
C ILE A 291 -14.79 -15.25 -16.58
N ASP A 292 -14.43 -16.14 -15.66
CA ASP A 292 -15.25 -17.31 -15.30
C ASP A 292 -16.63 -16.88 -14.81
N MET A 293 -16.70 -15.91 -13.89
CA MET A 293 -17.98 -15.40 -13.40
C MET A 293 -18.80 -14.68 -14.45
N MET A 294 -18.16 -13.94 -15.37
CA MET A 294 -18.87 -13.35 -16.50
C MET A 294 -19.52 -14.44 -17.36
N GLY A 295 -18.83 -15.57 -17.54
CA GLY A 295 -19.39 -16.76 -18.18
C GLY A 295 -20.64 -17.29 -17.45
N GLU A 296 -20.57 -17.49 -16.13
CA GLU A 296 -21.71 -17.95 -15.34
C GLU A 296 -22.88 -16.98 -15.33
N LEU A 297 -22.62 -15.67 -15.33
CA LEU A 297 -23.63 -14.62 -15.37
C LEU A 297 -24.37 -14.62 -16.72
N VAL A 298 -23.66 -14.79 -17.84
CA VAL A 298 -24.25 -14.92 -19.19
C VAL A 298 -25.12 -16.17 -19.29
N ILE A 299 -24.69 -17.31 -18.71
CA ILE A 299 -25.48 -18.54 -18.67
C ILE A 299 -26.77 -18.32 -17.86
N THR A 300 -26.66 -17.72 -16.68
CA THR A 300 -27.80 -17.43 -15.80
C THR A 300 -28.78 -16.44 -16.45
N GLN A 301 -28.29 -15.40 -17.10
CA GLN A 301 -29.11 -14.45 -17.84
C GLN A 301 -29.85 -15.12 -19.01
N SER A 302 -29.18 -16.00 -19.75
CA SER A 302 -29.79 -16.74 -20.86
C SER A 302 -30.90 -17.67 -20.37
N MET A 303 -30.66 -18.38 -19.26
CA MET A 303 -31.67 -19.21 -18.61
C MET A 303 -32.89 -18.39 -18.17
N LEU A 304 -32.68 -17.23 -17.54
CA LEU A 304 -33.76 -16.34 -17.09
C LEU A 304 -34.53 -15.73 -18.27
N SER A 305 -33.85 -15.39 -19.36
CA SER A 305 -34.47 -14.87 -20.58
C SER A 305 -35.36 -15.91 -21.26
N ASP A 306 -34.91 -17.17 -21.33
CA ASP A 306 -35.70 -18.30 -21.86
C ASP A 306 -36.98 -18.55 -21.05
N ILE A 307 -36.88 -18.48 -19.71
CA ILE A 307 -38.04 -18.56 -18.80
C ILE A 307 -38.98 -17.35 -19.02
N GLY A 308 -38.42 -16.17 -19.29
CA GLY A 308 -39.20 -14.95 -19.54
C GLY A 308 -39.99 -14.98 -20.85
N GLU A 309 -39.44 -15.56 -21.91
CA GLU A 309 -40.12 -15.66 -23.22
C GLU A 309 -41.27 -16.68 -23.21
N HIS A 310 -41.19 -17.72 -22.37
CA HIS A 310 -42.17 -18.83 -22.31
C HIS A 310 -42.72 -19.06 -20.89
N PHE A 311 -43.04 -17.98 -20.18
CA PHE A 311 -43.41 -18.06 -18.76
C PHE A 311 -44.72 -18.84 -18.51
N ASP A 312 -44.64 -19.84 -17.62
CA ASP A 312 -45.78 -20.54 -17.04
C ASP A 312 -45.62 -20.69 -15.51
N LEU A 313 -46.73 -20.81 -14.79
CA LEU A 313 -46.77 -21.02 -13.33
C LEU A 313 -46.00 -22.27 -12.88
N SER A 314 -45.87 -23.28 -13.75
CA SER A 314 -45.04 -24.47 -13.50
C SER A 314 -43.54 -24.17 -13.44
N GLN A 315 -43.08 -23.05 -13.99
CA GLN A 315 -41.67 -22.64 -14.01
C GLN A 315 -41.30 -21.69 -12.86
N LEU A 316 -42.25 -21.39 -11.96
CA LEU A 316 -42.05 -20.42 -10.88
C LEU A 316 -40.92 -20.83 -9.91
N GLU A 317 -40.76 -22.13 -9.63
CA GLU A 317 -39.64 -22.64 -8.83
C GLU A 317 -38.30 -22.45 -9.56
N ARG A 318 -38.25 -22.79 -10.85
CA ARG A 318 -37.06 -22.63 -11.70
C ARG A 318 -36.67 -21.16 -11.89
N LEU A 319 -37.64 -20.24 -11.93
CA LEU A 319 -37.41 -18.80 -11.92
C LEU A 319 -36.79 -18.34 -10.59
N ARG A 320 -37.31 -18.81 -9.44
CA ARG A 320 -36.77 -18.47 -8.12
C ARG A 320 -35.34 -18.99 -7.95
N GLU A 321 -35.05 -20.20 -8.42
CA GLU A 321 -33.70 -20.75 -8.45
C GLU A 321 -32.76 -19.92 -9.33
N GLY A 322 -33.20 -19.54 -10.54
CA GLY A 322 -32.42 -18.69 -11.44
C GLY A 322 -32.14 -17.30 -10.84
N LEU A 323 -33.13 -16.68 -10.18
CA LEU A 323 -32.95 -15.41 -9.47
C LEU A 323 -31.99 -15.53 -8.29
N ALA A 324 -32.08 -16.63 -7.52
CA ALA A 324 -31.14 -16.89 -6.42
C ALA A 324 -29.71 -17.17 -6.93
N GLN A 325 -29.56 -17.82 -8.07
CA GLN A 325 -28.26 -17.99 -8.73
C GLN A 325 -27.71 -16.65 -9.21
N LEU A 326 -28.55 -15.81 -9.84
CA LEU A 326 -28.14 -14.47 -10.26
C LEU A 326 -27.67 -13.64 -9.06
N GLU A 327 -28.38 -13.71 -7.93
CA GLU A 327 -27.98 -13.03 -6.70
C GLU A 327 -26.62 -13.52 -6.18
N ARG A 328 -26.37 -14.84 -6.19
CA ARG A 328 -25.05 -15.41 -5.82
C ARG A 328 -23.94 -14.93 -6.76
N ASN A 329 -24.11 -15.09 -8.07
CA ASN A 329 -23.12 -14.68 -9.06
C ASN A 329 -22.83 -13.17 -8.99
N THR A 330 -23.85 -12.36 -8.70
CA THR A 330 -23.67 -10.91 -8.52
C THR A 330 -22.85 -10.58 -7.28
N ARG A 331 -23.04 -11.30 -6.17
CA ARG A 331 -22.23 -11.13 -4.95
C ARG A 331 -20.78 -11.55 -5.18
N GLU A 332 -20.57 -12.70 -5.82
CA GLU A 332 -19.22 -13.17 -6.13
C GLU A 332 -18.51 -12.21 -7.10
N LEU A 333 -19.23 -11.65 -8.08
CA LEU A 333 -18.72 -10.61 -8.99
C LEU A 333 -18.27 -9.38 -8.20
N GLN A 334 -19.10 -8.91 -7.27
CA GLN A 334 -18.75 -7.81 -6.40
C GLN A 334 -17.47 -8.12 -5.61
N ASP A 335 -17.37 -9.29 -4.97
CA ASP A 335 -16.21 -9.68 -4.18
C ASP A 335 -14.93 -9.76 -5.01
N SER A 336 -15.00 -10.29 -6.24
CA SER A 336 -13.82 -10.39 -7.11
C SER A 336 -13.38 -9.02 -7.65
N VAL A 337 -14.32 -8.14 -8.02
CA VAL A 337 -14.00 -6.75 -8.38
C VAL A 337 -13.36 -6.02 -7.19
N MET A 338 -13.80 -6.29 -5.96
CA MET A 338 -13.18 -5.74 -4.76
C MET A 338 -11.74 -6.24 -4.61
N ARG A 339 -11.47 -7.54 -4.78
CA ARG A 339 -10.13 -8.14 -4.70
C ARG A 339 -9.12 -7.51 -5.66
N ILE A 340 -9.57 -7.01 -6.82
CA ILE A 340 -8.71 -6.33 -7.80
C ILE A 340 -8.12 -5.04 -7.26
N ARG A 341 -8.85 -4.33 -6.39
CA ARG A 341 -8.41 -3.07 -5.78
C ARG A 341 -7.58 -3.28 -4.51
N MET A 342 -7.49 -4.51 -4.03
CA MET A 342 -6.76 -4.83 -2.80
C MET A 342 -5.25 -4.83 -3.03
N LEU A 343 -4.53 -4.21 -2.10
CA LEU A 343 -3.08 -4.12 -2.05
C LEU A 343 -2.59 -4.61 -0.68
N PRO A 344 -1.42 -5.26 -0.59
CA PRO A 344 -0.89 -5.74 0.67
C PRO A 344 -0.56 -4.59 1.64
N ILE A 345 -0.90 -4.76 2.91
CA ILE A 345 -0.60 -3.80 3.98
C ILE A 345 0.90 -3.61 4.20
N GLY A 346 1.71 -4.58 3.78
CA GLY A 346 3.18 -4.53 3.82
C GLY A 346 3.77 -3.24 3.25
N SER A 347 3.14 -2.68 2.21
CA SER A 347 3.53 -1.37 1.65
C SER A 347 3.50 -0.22 2.67
N VAL A 348 2.55 -0.26 3.62
CA VAL A 348 2.48 0.68 4.74
C VAL A 348 3.49 0.29 5.82
N PHE A 349 3.66 -1.02 6.08
CA PHE A 349 4.53 -1.53 7.14
C PHE A 349 6.01 -1.24 6.89
N ASN A 350 6.44 -1.30 5.63
CA ASN A 350 7.83 -1.05 5.21
C ASN A 350 8.37 0.34 5.58
N ARG A 351 7.48 1.30 5.90
CA ARG A 351 7.86 2.65 6.34
C ARG A 351 8.20 2.73 7.83
N PHE A 352 7.74 1.78 8.64
CA PHE A 352 7.91 1.82 10.10
C PHE A 352 9.32 1.50 10.60
N PRO A 353 10.10 0.56 10.02
CA PRO A 353 11.46 0.29 10.49
C PRO A 353 12.32 1.56 10.54
N ARG A 354 12.20 2.41 9.52
CA ARG A 354 12.87 3.70 9.48
C ARG A 354 12.36 4.68 10.52
N LEU A 355 11.04 4.84 10.63
CA LEU A 355 10.43 5.73 11.63
C LEU A 355 10.84 5.35 13.05
N VAL A 356 10.89 4.05 13.35
CA VAL A 356 11.32 3.52 14.65
C VAL A 356 12.78 3.90 14.90
N ARG A 357 13.69 3.64 13.96
CA ARG A 357 15.12 3.95 14.07
C ARG A 357 15.39 5.45 14.30
N ASP A 358 14.63 6.32 13.62
CA ASP A 358 14.70 7.77 13.84
C ASP A 358 14.22 8.18 15.24
N LEU A 359 13.15 7.56 15.73
CA LEU A 359 12.61 7.81 17.07
C LEU A 359 13.54 7.25 18.17
N GLU A 360 14.16 6.10 17.96
CA GLU A 360 15.18 5.54 18.87
C GLU A 360 16.33 6.53 19.07
N ARG A 361 16.89 7.06 17.97
CA ARG A 361 17.98 8.05 18.03
C ARG A 361 17.55 9.34 18.73
N LYS A 362 16.33 9.81 18.48
CA LYS A 362 15.82 11.06 19.05
C LYS A 362 15.48 10.97 20.53
N LEU A 363 14.94 9.82 20.97
CA LEU A 363 14.44 9.62 22.33
C LEU A 363 15.40 8.83 23.22
N GLY A 364 16.46 8.22 22.66
CA GLY A 364 17.42 7.41 23.38
C GLY A 364 16.86 6.07 23.88
N LYS A 365 15.83 5.55 23.21
CA LYS A 365 15.17 4.27 23.55
C LYS A 365 15.66 3.17 22.61
N GLN A 366 15.62 1.93 23.06
CA GLN A 366 15.91 0.74 22.24
C GLN A 366 14.62 -0.03 21.99
N VAL A 367 14.30 -0.28 20.73
CA VAL A 367 13.03 -0.82 20.26
C VAL A 367 13.29 -1.90 19.21
N ARG A 368 12.70 -3.06 19.41
CA ARG A 368 12.60 -4.13 18.42
C ARG A 368 11.24 -4.06 17.75
N LEU A 369 11.24 -3.90 16.43
CA LEU A 369 10.03 -3.92 15.63
C LEU A 369 9.75 -5.34 15.11
N GLU A 370 8.55 -5.85 15.36
CA GLU A 370 8.07 -7.13 14.83
C GLU A 370 6.88 -6.87 13.90
N LEU A 371 6.95 -7.37 12.67
CA LEU A 371 5.92 -7.20 11.65
C LEU A 371 5.31 -8.57 11.34
N HIS A 372 3.98 -8.66 11.44
CA HIS A 372 3.21 -9.87 11.15
C HIS A 372 2.07 -9.57 10.19
N GLY A 373 1.83 -10.49 9.26
CA GLY A 373 0.69 -10.40 8.34
C GLY A 373 0.81 -9.31 7.26
N GLU A 374 2.03 -9.02 6.81
CA GLU A 374 2.32 -8.03 5.76
C GLU A 374 1.59 -8.30 4.43
N HIS A 375 1.25 -9.56 4.16
CA HIS A 375 0.51 -10.00 2.98
C HIS A 375 -1.01 -9.76 3.08
N THR A 376 -1.51 -9.30 4.24
CA THR A 376 -2.93 -8.99 4.42
C THR A 376 -3.35 -7.89 3.45
N GLU A 377 -4.29 -8.20 2.56
CA GLU A 377 -4.71 -7.25 1.54
C GLU A 377 -5.77 -6.26 2.08
N LEU A 378 -5.64 -4.97 1.74
CA LEU A 378 -6.58 -3.87 2.00
C LEU A 378 -6.88 -3.07 0.73
N ASP A 379 -8.05 -2.43 0.67
CA ASP A 379 -8.41 -1.51 -0.42
C ASP A 379 -7.39 -0.36 -0.53
N LYS A 380 -6.96 -0.03 -1.75
CA LYS A 380 -5.99 1.06 -2.00
C LYS A 380 -6.32 2.38 -1.29
N THR A 381 -7.59 2.79 -1.28
CA THR A 381 -7.97 4.06 -0.64
C THR A 381 -7.98 3.98 0.88
N VAL A 382 -8.31 2.80 1.43
CA VAL A 382 -8.16 2.54 2.88
C VAL A 382 -6.68 2.53 3.25
N LEU A 383 -5.83 1.88 2.45
CA LEU A 383 -4.39 1.78 2.63
C LEU A 383 -3.68 3.15 2.65
N GLU A 384 -4.03 4.04 1.72
CA GLU A 384 -3.50 5.41 1.66
C GLU A 384 -3.87 6.22 2.91
N LYS A 385 -5.09 6.04 3.42
CA LYS A 385 -5.63 6.81 4.56
C LYS A 385 -5.26 6.22 5.93
N ILE A 386 -5.03 4.91 6.04
CA ILE A 386 -4.73 4.25 7.32
C ILE A 386 -3.29 4.50 7.80
N GLY A 387 -2.39 4.86 6.88
CA GLY A 387 -0.99 5.14 7.19
C GLY A 387 -0.81 6.20 8.28
N ASP A 388 -1.51 7.32 8.17
CA ASP A 388 -1.41 8.45 9.12
C ASP A 388 -1.83 8.05 10.56
N PRO A 389 -3.01 7.42 10.79
CA PRO A 389 -3.38 6.84 12.08
C PRO A 389 -2.32 5.90 12.66
N MET A 390 -1.76 5.00 11.85
CA MET A 390 -0.77 4.03 12.31
C MET A 390 0.55 4.69 12.72
N VAL A 391 1.05 5.65 11.94
CA VAL A 391 2.24 6.45 12.29
C VAL A 391 2.07 7.11 13.65
N HIS A 392 0.87 7.63 13.93
CA HIS A 392 0.60 8.26 15.20
C HIS A 392 0.56 7.25 16.37
N LEU A 393 -0.07 6.08 16.20
CA LEU A 393 -0.09 5.04 17.23
C LEU A 393 1.31 4.49 17.52
N VAL A 394 2.10 4.20 16.48
CA VAL A 394 3.50 3.76 16.60
C VAL A 394 4.34 4.80 17.34
N ARG A 395 4.18 6.09 17.01
CA ARG A 395 4.88 7.16 17.71
C ARG A 395 4.51 7.21 19.19
N ASN A 396 3.23 7.10 19.53
CA ASN A 396 2.79 7.13 20.93
C ASN A 396 3.30 5.93 21.73
N ALA A 397 3.31 4.75 21.10
CA ALA A 397 3.89 3.55 21.70
C ALA A 397 5.37 3.77 22.05
N ILE A 398 6.15 4.41 21.17
CA ILE A 398 7.58 4.65 21.43
C ILE A 398 7.80 5.83 22.38
N ASP A 399 7.10 6.95 22.23
CA ASP A 399 7.31 8.17 23.01
C ASP A 399 6.79 8.02 24.46
N HIS A 400 5.60 7.46 24.62
CA HIS A 400 4.90 7.39 25.91
C HIS A 400 4.72 5.97 26.45
N GLY A 401 4.59 4.96 25.57
CA GLY A 401 4.42 3.56 25.99
C GLY A 401 5.72 2.96 26.54
N LEU A 402 6.77 2.96 25.72
CA LEU A 402 8.05 2.34 26.05
C LEU A 402 8.86 3.20 27.04
N GLU A 403 9.33 2.54 28.10
CA GLU A 403 10.15 3.13 29.15
C GLU A 403 11.62 3.25 28.71
N MET A 404 12.42 4.07 29.40
CA MET A 404 13.86 4.14 29.12
C MET A 404 14.56 2.81 29.48
N PRO A 405 15.68 2.44 28.84
CA PRO A 405 16.37 1.17 29.10
C PRO A 405 16.68 0.93 30.58
N GLU A 406 17.09 1.97 31.30
CA GLU A 406 17.36 1.92 32.75
C GLU A 406 16.10 1.62 33.58
N GLN A 407 14.97 2.22 33.23
CA GLN A 407 13.67 2.00 33.88
C GLN A 407 13.16 0.58 33.62
N ARG A 408 13.33 0.09 32.39
CA ARG A 408 12.99 -1.29 32.01
C ARG A 408 13.80 -2.30 32.80
N ARG A 409 15.11 -2.08 32.93
CA ARG A 409 16.00 -2.92 33.73
C ARG A 409 15.59 -2.92 35.22
N ALA A 410 15.21 -1.76 35.76
CA ALA A 410 14.70 -1.66 37.13
C ALA A 410 13.36 -2.38 37.35
N ALA A 411 12.52 -2.43 36.31
CA ALA A 411 11.25 -3.17 36.30
C ALA A 411 11.41 -4.68 36.00
N GLY A 412 12.64 -5.17 35.77
CA GLY A 412 12.90 -6.57 35.44
C GLY A 412 12.58 -6.96 33.99
N LYS A 413 12.42 -5.98 33.10
CA LYS A 413 12.16 -6.18 31.67
C LYS A 413 13.47 -6.14 30.85
N SER A 414 13.39 -6.63 29.61
CA SER A 414 14.44 -6.45 28.59
C SER A 414 14.73 -4.97 28.36
N GLU A 415 15.99 -4.59 28.18
CA GLU A 415 16.40 -3.22 27.87
C GLU A 415 15.85 -2.73 26.53
N THR A 416 15.75 -3.64 25.56
CA THR A 416 15.06 -3.44 24.29
C THR A 416 13.58 -3.70 24.50
N GLY A 417 12.74 -2.69 24.23
CA GLY A 417 11.28 -2.84 24.19
C GLY A 417 10.81 -3.46 22.88
N THR A 418 9.68 -4.16 22.89
CA THR A 418 9.11 -4.77 21.68
C THR A 418 7.88 -3.99 21.24
N LEU A 419 7.85 -3.65 19.95
CA LEU A 419 6.70 -3.09 19.27
C LEU A 419 6.28 -4.05 18.15
N THR A 420 5.07 -4.58 18.24
CA THR A 420 4.53 -5.55 17.28
C THR A 420 3.40 -4.91 16.48
N LEU A 421 3.50 -4.98 15.15
CA LEU A 421 2.42 -4.64 14.22
C LEU A 421 1.93 -5.93 13.59
N ASP A 422 0.67 -6.26 13.82
CA ASP A 422 0.02 -7.46 13.32
C ASP A 422 -1.20 -7.08 12.49
N ALA A 423 -1.36 -7.71 11.33
CA ALA A 423 -2.54 -7.57 10.50
C ALA A 423 -3.07 -8.94 10.08
N HIS A 424 -4.37 -9.17 10.21
CA HIS A 424 -5.00 -10.41 9.74
C HIS A 424 -6.47 -10.17 9.40
N HIS A 425 -7.04 -11.10 8.63
CA HIS A 425 -8.47 -11.13 8.35
C HIS A 425 -9.21 -11.86 9.48
N GLU A 426 -10.24 -11.23 10.04
CA GLU A 426 -11.15 -11.81 11.02
C GLU A 426 -12.60 -11.57 10.59
N GLY A 427 -13.23 -12.59 10.01
CA GLY A 427 -14.58 -12.49 9.44
C GLY A 427 -14.63 -11.52 8.25
N SER A 428 -15.51 -10.52 8.30
CA SER A 428 -15.65 -9.48 7.27
C SER A 428 -14.73 -8.26 7.51
N ASN A 429 -13.90 -8.33 8.55
CA ASN A 429 -13.05 -7.23 8.97
C ASN A 429 -11.58 -7.59 8.85
N ILE A 430 -10.78 -6.56 8.59
CA ILE A 430 -9.34 -6.59 8.67
C ILE A 430 -8.97 -6.00 10.02
N ILE A 431 -8.28 -6.80 10.82
CA ILE A 431 -7.85 -6.43 12.15
C ILE A 431 -6.38 -6.06 12.08
N VAL A 432 -6.07 -4.82 12.43
CA VAL A 432 -4.71 -4.29 12.55
C VAL A 432 -4.44 -4.01 14.02
N ARG A 433 -3.51 -4.73 14.63
CA ARG A 433 -3.10 -4.61 16.02
C ARG A 433 -1.74 -3.95 16.12
N ILE A 434 -1.62 -2.96 17.00
CA ILE A 434 -0.37 -2.32 17.36
C ILE A 434 -0.17 -2.58 18.86
N SER A 435 0.84 -3.37 19.20
CA SER A 435 1.12 -3.82 20.57
C SER A 435 2.49 -3.35 21.03
N ASP A 436 2.59 -2.82 22.24
CA ASP A 436 3.85 -2.50 22.92
C ASP A 436 3.96 -3.24 24.25
N ASP A 437 5.18 -3.53 24.71
CA ASP A 437 5.46 -4.15 26.02
C ASP A 437 5.87 -3.11 27.10
N GLY A 438 5.41 -1.87 26.93
CA GLY A 438 5.79 -0.72 27.73
C GLY A 438 5.16 -0.65 29.13
N ALA A 439 5.11 0.55 29.68
CA ALA A 439 4.50 0.81 30.99
C ALA A 439 2.97 0.65 30.99
N GLY A 440 2.34 0.61 29.82
CA GLY A 440 0.89 0.68 29.67
C GLY A 440 0.32 2.06 30.03
N LEU A 441 -1.00 2.19 29.89
CA LEU A 441 -1.74 3.40 30.21
C LEU A 441 -1.94 3.54 31.73
N SER A 442 -1.66 4.73 32.24
CA SER A 442 -1.91 5.04 33.66
C SER A 442 -3.38 5.36 33.89
N HIS A 443 -4.17 4.33 34.24
CA HIS A 443 -5.60 4.45 34.55
C HIS A 443 -5.88 5.51 35.62
N GLU A 444 -5.04 5.62 36.65
CA GLU A 444 -5.17 6.66 37.69
C GLU A 444 -5.04 8.08 37.13
N ARG A 445 -4.04 8.34 36.27
CA ARG A 445 -3.84 9.67 35.64
C ARG A 445 -4.95 10.00 34.66
N ILE A 446 -5.39 9.03 33.86
CA ILE A 446 -6.49 9.20 32.91
C ILE A 446 -7.77 9.54 33.67
N ARG A 447 -8.09 8.79 34.73
CA ARG A 447 -9.26 9.05 35.57
C ARG A 447 -9.19 10.41 36.25
N ALA A 448 -8.05 10.78 36.84
CA ALA A 448 -7.87 12.08 37.48
C ALA A 448 -8.10 13.24 36.48
N LYS A 449 -7.56 13.11 35.25
CA LYS A 449 -7.75 14.11 34.20
C LYS A 449 -9.19 14.16 33.68
N ALA A 450 -9.87 13.02 33.60
CA ALA A 450 -11.27 12.95 33.21
C ALA A 450 -12.20 13.61 34.25
N VAL A 451 -11.90 13.45 35.55
CA VAL A 451 -12.61 14.12 36.63
C VAL A 451 -12.36 15.63 36.61
N GLU A 452 -11.11 16.07 36.42
CA GLU A 452 -10.75 17.50 36.31
C GLU A 452 -11.52 18.19 35.16
N ARG A 453 -11.71 17.49 34.05
CA ARG A 453 -12.44 17.98 32.88
C ARG A 453 -13.95 17.80 32.96
N GLY A 454 -14.48 17.23 34.04
CA GLY A 454 -15.91 17.00 34.23
C GLY A 454 -16.51 15.95 33.29
N LEU A 455 -15.70 15.06 32.71
CA LEU A 455 -16.16 13.97 31.84
C LEU A 455 -16.73 12.81 32.65
N VAL A 456 -16.23 12.59 33.87
CA VAL A 456 -16.61 11.48 34.75
C VAL A 456 -16.73 12.02 36.18
N SER A 457 -17.70 11.51 36.95
CA SER A 457 -17.80 11.83 38.38
C SER A 457 -16.72 11.10 39.19
N ALA A 458 -16.16 11.75 40.21
CA ALA A 458 -15.12 11.15 41.06
C ALA A 458 -15.55 9.81 41.70
N THR A 459 -16.85 9.64 41.95
CA THR A 459 -17.42 8.44 42.58
C THR A 459 -17.94 7.40 41.60
N GLN A 460 -17.88 7.64 40.29
CA GLN A 460 -18.36 6.68 39.30
C GLN A 460 -17.40 5.48 39.23
N PRO A 461 -17.90 4.24 39.42
CA PRO A 461 -17.11 3.05 39.12
C PRO A 461 -16.98 2.91 37.61
N LEU A 462 -15.75 2.85 37.12
CA LEU A 462 -15.42 2.53 35.73
C LEU A 462 -14.48 1.33 35.76
N SER A 463 -14.66 0.43 34.80
CA SER A 463 -13.69 -0.62 34.48
C SER A 463 -12.43 -0.04 33.84
N ASP A 464 -11.34 -0.79 33.87
CA ASP A 464 -10.06 -0.36 33.27
C ASP A 464 -10.21 -0.09 31.76
N ASP A 465 -10.98 -0.91 31.05
CA ASP A 465 -11.30 -0.73 29.63
C ASP A 465 -12.06 0.58 29.37
N GLU A 466 -13.07 0.90 30.20
CA GLU A 466 -13.83 2.15 30.08
C GLU A 466 -12.97 3.37 30.38
N VAL A 467 -12.00 3.25 31.31
CA VAL A 467 -11.04 4.33 31.58
C VAL A 467 -10.09 4.51 30.40
N ALA A 468 -9.59 3.42 29.80
CA ALA A 468 -8.70 3.48 28.65
C ALA A 468 -9.40 4.10 27.43
N GLU A 469 -10.70 3.85 27.24
CA GLU A 469 -11.53 4.45 26.19
C GLU A 469 -11.62 5.99 26.26
N LEU A 470 -11.43 6.59 27.43
CA LEU A 470 -11.47 8.05 27.60
C LEU A 470 -10.35 8.78 26.85
N ILE A 471 -9.26 8.11 26.48
CA ILE A 471 -8.15 8.73 25.75
C ILE A 471 -8.58 9.27 24.38
N PHE A 472 -9.64 8.71 23.80
CA PHE A 472 -10.16 9.11 22.49
C PHE A 472 -11.13 10.29 22.55
N GLN A 473 -11.41 10.84 23.75
CA GLN A 473 -12.27 12.00 23.90
C GLN A 473 -11.63 13.26 23.26
N PRO A 474 -12.41 14.14 22.62
CA PRO A 474 -11.88 15.32 21.94
C PRO A 474 -10.98 16.18 22.84
N GLY A 475 -9.78 16.47 22.35
CA GLY A 475 -8.77 17.25 23.07
C GLY A 475 -8.26 16.61 24.37
N PHE A 476 -8.56 15.33 24.65
CA PHE A 476 -8.04 14.60 25.79
C PHE A 476 -6.57 14.26 25.56
N SER A 477 -5.69 14.84 26.37
CA SER A 477 -4.26 14.52 26.37
C SER A 477 -3.78 14.56 27.81
N THR A 478 -2.94 13.59 28.17
CA THR A 478 -2.30 13.46 29.48
C THR A 478 -1.00 14.28 29.58
N ALA A 479 -0.54 14.89 28.47
CA ALA A 479 0.68 15.68 28.43
C ALA A 479 0.50 17.07 29.07
N ALA A 480 1.45 17.49 29.91
CA ALA A 480 1.44 18.77 30.62
C ALA A 480 1.86 19.97 29.73
N GLN A 481 2.50 19.72 28.58
CA GLN A 481 2.88 20.73 27.60
C GLN A 481 2.55 20.21 26.18
N ALA A 482 2.08 21.11 25.32
CA ALA A 482 2.01 20.84 23.89
C ALA A 482 3.45 20.81 23.35
N THR A 483 3.92 19.64 22.91
CA THR A 483 5.23 19.52 22.26
C THR A 483 5.18 20.18 20.88
N ASP A 484 6.21 20.98 20.56
CA ASP A 484 6.33 21.73 19.29
C ASP A 484 6.31 20.84 18.02
N LEU A 485 6.39 19.51 18.18
CA LEU A 485 6.30 18.55 17.08
C LEU A 485 4.86 18.18 16.67
N SER A 486 3.84 18.66 17.42
CA SER A 486 2.42 18.32 17.21
C SER A 486 1.62 19.42 16.49
N GLY A 487 2.30 20.23 15.66
CA GLY A 487 1.77 21.40 14.94
C GLY A 487 0.65 21.16 13.91
N ARG A 488 -0.05 20.02 13.94
CA ARG A 488 -1.25 19.75 13.11
C ARG A 488 -2.48 19.35 13.91
N GLY A 489 -2.46 19.44 15.25
CA GLY A 489 -3.65 19.14 16.07
C GLY A 489 -3.97 17.65 16.12
N VAL A 490 -2.96 16.79 16.22
CA VAL A 490 -3.12 15.33 16.14
C VAL A 490 -3.19 14.75 17.55
N GLY A 491 -4.39 14.41 18.00
CA GLY A 491 -4.66 13.63 19.22
C GLY A 491 -5.25 12.26 18.90
N MET A 492 -5.47 11.45 19.93
CA MET A 492 -6.16 10.16 19.79
C MET A 492 -7.58 10.30 19.24
N ASP A 493 -8.23 11.45 19.46
CA ASP A 493 -9.51 11.82 18.85
C ASP A 493 -9.45 11.91 17.32
N VAL A 494 -8.33 12.39 16.76
CA VAL A 494 -8.10 12.41 15.31
C VAL A 494 -7.90 11.01 14.76
N VAL A 495 -7.15 10.15 15.45
CA VAL A 495 -7.00 8.74 15.08
C VAL A 495 -8.36 8.04 15.03
N ARG A 496 -9.20 8.22 16.06
CA ARG A 496 -10.56 7.66 16.09
C ARG A 496 -11.44 8.20 14.96
N ARG A 497 -11.37 9.50 14.66
CA ARG A 497 -12.12 10.08 13.54
C ARG A 497 -11.67 9.51 12.20
N ASN A 498 -10.36 9.48 11.93
CA ASN A 498 -9.82 8.98 10.67
C ASN A 498 -10.19 7.51 10.43
N VAL A 499 -10.10 6.66 11.47
CA VAL A 499 -10.52 5.25 11.38
C VAL A 499 -12.03 5.13 11.15
N ARG A 500 -12.83 6.01 11.76
CA ARG A 500 -14.28 6.02 11.57
C ARG A 500 -14.69 6.48 10.18
N ASP A 501 -13.99 7.46 9.61
CA ASP A 501 -14.20 7.94 8.24
C ASP A 501 -13.88 6.85 7.20
N LEU A 502 -13.09 5.84 7.59
CA LEU A 502 -12.85 4.61 6.83
C LEU A 502 -13.93 3.53 7.03
N GLY A 503 -14.97 3.81 7.80
CA GLY A 503 -16.00 2.83 8.17
C GLY A 503 -15.55 1.83 9.23
N GLY A 504 -14.39 2.07 9.86
CA GLY A 504 -13.83 1.18 10.87
C GLY A 504 -14.10 1.61 12.31
N SER A 505 -13.52 0.85 13.24
CA SER A 505 -13.49 1.16 14.68
C SER A 505 -12.08 1.01 15.24
N VAL A 506 -11.78 1.76 16.30
CA VAL A 506 -10.52 1.65 17.04
C VAL A 506 -10.81 1.51 18.53
N GLY A 507 -10.19 0.51 19.14
CA GLY A 507 -10.22 0.26 20.57
C GLY A 507 -8.83 0.13 21.15
N VAL A 508 -8.74 0.18 22.48
CA VAL A 508 -7.50 0.02 23.22
C VAL A 508 -7.71 -0.92 24.40
N LYS A 509 -6.74 -1.79 24.65
CA LYS A 509 -6.62 -2.56 25.88
C LYS A 509 -5.23 -2.32 26.44
N SER A 510 -5.13 -2.02 27.72
CA SER A 510 -3.83 -1.76 28.33
C SER A 510 -3.79 -2.28 29.75
N VAL A 511 -2.65 -2.85 30.12
CA VAL A 511 -2.40 -3.36 31.47
C VAL A 511 -1.14 -2.67 31.98
N ALA A 512 -1.25 -2.02 33.14
CA ALA A 512 -0.15 -1.30 33.75
C ALA A 512 1.06 -2.24 33.97
N GLY A 513 2.23 -1.82 33.50
CA GLY A 513 3.47 -2.58 33.54
C GLY A 513 3.61 -3.68 32.48
N GLN A 514 2.58 -4.02 31.69
CA GLN A 514 2.65 -5.03 30.63
C GLN A 514 2.53 -4.43 29.21
N GLY A 515 2.08 -3.18 29.10
CA GLY A 515 2.02 -2.45 27.83
C GLY A 515 0.60 -2.18 27.35
N SER A 516 0.45 -1.88 26.07
CA SER A 516 -0.84 -1.51 25.46
C SER A 516 -1.03 -2.19 24.11
N VAL A 517 -2.28 -2.51 23.79
CA VAL A 517 -2.70 -3.06 22.50
C VAL A 517 -3.78 -2.17 21.93
N PHE A 518 -3.49 -1.52 20.82
CA PHE A 518 -4.47 -0.81 20.01
C PHE A 518 -4.96 -1.72 18.90
N THR A 519 -6.29 -1.84 18.77
CA THR A 519 -6.92 -2.68 17.75
C THR A 519 -7.74 -1.79 16.84
N ILE A 520 -7.38 -1.77 15.55
CA ILE A 520 -8.16 -1.14 14.49
C ILE A 520 -8.89 -2.25 13.73
N ALA A 521 -10.20 -2.14 13.61
CA ALA A 521 -11.01 -3.01 12.78
C ALA A 521 -11.54 -2.23 11.58
N LEU A 522 -11.17 -2.65 10.38
CA LEU A 522 -11.57 -2.02 9.12
C LEU A 522 -12.43 -3.00 8.30
N PRO A 523 -13.53 -2.57 7.66
CA PRO A 523 -14.28 -3.44 6.78
C PRO A 523 -13.47 -3.79 5.52
N LEU A 524 -13.66 -5.00 4.97
CA LEU A 524 -12.99 -5.44 3.74
C LEU A 524 -13.38 -4.63 2.48
N THR A 525 -14.49 -3.87 2.53
CA THR A 525 -15.13 -3.31 1.32
C THR A 525 -15.26 -1.79 1.28
N LEU A 526 -15.51 -1.25 0.08
CA LEU A 526 -16.12 0.09 -0.10
C LEU A 526 -17.29 0.19 0.87
N ALA A 527 -17.38 1.26 1.67
CA ALA A 527 -18.33 1.38 2.78
C ALA A 527 -19.75 0.89 2.40
N ILE A 528 -20.04 -0.38 2.70
CA ILE A 528 -21.39 -0.92 2.75
C ILE A 528 -21.81 -0.73 4.18
N ILE A 529 -22.97 -0.13 4.38
CA ILE A 529 -23.55 -0.01 5.71
C ILE A 529 -24.83 -0.82 5.76
N ASP A 530 -24.99 -1.56 6.86
CA ASP A 530 -26.27 -2.11 7.22
C ASP A 530 -27.11 -0.96 7.80
N GLY A 531 -28.23 -0.69 7.15
CA GLY A 531 -29.05 0.47 7.48
C GLY A 531 -30.53 0.12 7.63
N LEU A 532 -31.20 0.83 8.53
CA LEU A 532 -32.65 0.83 8.63
C LEU A 532 -33.20 1.90 7.68
N VAL A 533 -33.95 1.47 6.67
CA VAL A 533 -34.62 2.36 5.73
C VAL A 533 -35.85 2.95 6.42
N THR A 534 -35.89 4.27 6.47
CA THR A 534 -36.93 5.08 7.12
C THR A 534 -37.48 6.11 6.15
N THR A 535 -38.76 6.46 6.29
CA THR A 535 -39.39 7.51 5.49
C THR A 535 -39.62 8.77 6.30
N VAL A 536 -39.50 9.92 5.62
CA VAL A 536 -39.83 11.24 6.16
C VAL A 536 -40.51 12.02 5.04
N GLY A 537 -41.85 12.09 5.06
CA GLY A 537 -42.65 12.56 3.93
C GLY A 537 -42.50 11.64 2.73
N ALA A 538 -42.19 12.23 1.57
CA ALA A 538 -41.90 11.48 0.35
C ALA A 538 -40.46 10.94 0.28
N GLU A 539 -39.58 11.37 1.18
CA GLU A 539 -38.15 11.10 1.11
C GLU A 539 -37.74 9.87 1.91
N ARG A 540 -36.68 9.19 1.47
CA ARG A 540 -36.12 8.01 2.13
C ARG A 540 -34.76 8.31 2.75
N TYR A 541 -34.60 7.87 3.99
CA TYR A 541 -33.38 8.00 4.77
C TYR A 541 -32.91 6.66 5.31
N ILE A 542 -31.60 6.46 5.34
CA ILE A 542 -30.98 5.27 5.89
C ILE A 542 -30.30 5.65 7.20
N VAL A 543 -30.75 5.06 8.29
CA VAL A 543 -30.12 5.20 9.61
C VAL A 543 -29.20 4.00 9.83
N PRO A 544 -27.89 4.19 10.07
CA PRO A 544 -26.96 3.08 10.29
C PRO A 544 -27.40 2.20 11.47
N LEU A 545 -27.54 0.89 11.26
CA LEU A 545 -28.04 -0.04 12.29
C LEU A 545 -27.15 -0.07 13.53
N ILE A 546 -25.84 0.06 13.36
CA ILE A 546 -24.87 0.12 14.46
C ILE A 546 -25.11 1.31 15.42
N SER A 547 -25.76 2.36 14.94
CA SER A 547 -26.09 3.52 15.76
C SER A 547 -27.48 3.44 16.38
N ILE A 548 -28.31 2.45 16.01
CA ILE A 548 -29.68 2.31 16.53
C ILE A 548 -29.66 1.49 17.81
N VAL A 549 -30.18 2.08 18.88
CA VAL A 549 -30.37 1.40 20.16
C VAL A 549 -31.73 0.69 20.17
N GLU A 550 -32.80 1.42 19.83
CA GLU A 550 -34.17 0.92 19.87
C GLU A 550 -35.10 1.81 19.03
N SER A 551 -36.29 1.32 18.66
CA SER A 551 -37.34 2.14 18.03
C SER A 551 -38.66 2.01 18.79
N LEU A 552 -39.37 3.12 18.96
CA LEU A 552 -40.59 3.15 19.78
C LEU A 552 -41.59 4.20 19.30
N ARG A 553 -42.87 3.99 19.60
CA ARG A 553 -43.94 4.98 19.40
C ARG A 553 -44.24 5.66 20.74
N LEU A 554 -44.28 6.98 20.74
CA LEU A 554 -44.56 7.78 21.93
C LEU A 554 -46.01 8.26 21.94
N PRO A 555 -46.71 8.24 23.08
CA PRO A 555 -47.99 8.94 23.19
C PRO A 555 -47.78 10.46 23.19
N ALA A 556 -48.82 11.22 22.83
CA ALA A 556 -48.74 12.67 22.65
C ALA A 556 -48.28 13.45 23.89
N ASP A 557 -48.50 12.89 25.08
CA ASP A 557 -48.16 13.47 26.39
C ASP A 557 -46.78 13.07 26.92
N ALA A 558 -46.07 12.14 26.26
CA ALA A 558 -44.74 11.70 26.68
C ALA A 558 -43.64 12.73 26.38
N VAL A 559 -43.90 13.68 25.49
CA VAL A 559 -42.94 14.72 25.08
C VAL A 559 -43.14 15.97 25.92
N ARG A 560 -42.06 16.43 26.55
CA ARG A 560 -42.02 17.66 27.33
C ARG A 560 -41.16 18.69 26.62
N ARG A 561 -41.60 19.95 26.63
CA ARG A 561 -40.78 21.07 26.16
C ARG A 561 -39.91 21.60 27.29
N THR A 562 -38.64 21.78 27.01
CA THR A 562 -37.67 22.40 27.91
C THR A 562 -37.75 23.93 27.81
N ALA A 563 -37.27 24.65 28.83
CA ALA A 563 -37.27 26.11 28.85
C ALA A 563 -36.48 26.74 27.68
N GLY A 564 -35.55 26.00 27.06
CA GLY A 564 -34.79 26.43 25.88
C GLY A 564 -35.35 25.96 24.54
N GLY A 565 -36.66 25.67 24.47
CA GLY A 565 -37.37 25.34 23.22
C GLY A 565 -37.17 23.92 22.67
N GLY A 566 -36.28 23.12 23.26
CA GLY A 566 -36.06 21.72 22.84
C GLY A 566 -37.14 20.78 23.38
N GLU A 567 -37.52 19.79 22.58
CA GLU A 567 -38.43 18.71 22.97
C GLU A 567 -37.61 17.53 23.54
N VAL A 568 -38.04 16.99 24.67
CA VAL A 568 -37.43 15.83 25.32
C VAL A 568 -38.51 14.81 25.67
N PHE A 569 -38.16 13.53 25.68
CA PHE A 569 -39.02 12.47 26.16
C PHE A 569 -38.28 11.62 27.19
N ARG A 570 -39.03 10.96 28.08
CA ARG A 570 -38.44 10.04 29.05
C ARG A 570 -38.21 8.69 28.39
N PHE A 571 -36.95 8.28 28.30
CA PHE A 571 -36.54 6.94 27.86
C PHE A 571 -35.90 6.23 29.05
N ARG A 572 -36.62 5.23 29.59
CA ARG A 572 -36.24 4.55 30.85
C ARG A 572 -36.04 5.59 31.98
N ASP A 573 -34.85 5.69 32.54
CA ASP A 573 -34.53 6.60 33.65
C ASP A 573 -33.92 7.95 33.22
N GLU A 574 -33.81 8.19 31.90
CA GLU A 574 -33.17 9.39 31.34
C GLU A 574 -34.12 10.20 30.45
N TYR A 575 -33.83 11.48 30.27
CA TYR A 575 -34.54 12.36 29.33
C TYR A 575 -33.70 12.55 28.07
N LEU A 576 -34.21 12.07 26.94
CA LEU A 576 -33.54 12.18 25.65
C LEU A 576 -34.17 13.30 24.80
N PRO A 577 -33.36 14.11 24.09
CA PRO A 577 -33.90 15.09 23.16
C PRO A 577 -34.49 14.41 21.92
N VAL A 578 -35.58 14.98 21.41
CA VAL A 578 -36.23 14.58 20.16
C VAL A 578 -35.78 15.51 19.05
N ILE A 579 -35.27 14.94 17.97
CA ILE A 579 -34.94 15.63 16.73
C ILE A 579 -35.94 15.18 15.67
N ARG A 580 -36.67 16.14 15.12
CA ARG A 580 -37.63 15.89 14.03
C ARG A 580 -36.90 15.95 12.70
N LEU A 581 -36.73 14.80 12.05
CA LEU A 581 -35.95 14.73 10.81
C LEU A 581 -36.50 15.62 9.70
N HIS A 582 -37.83 15.74 9.59
CA HIS A 582 -38.46 16.63 8.61
C HIS A 582 -38.04 18.09 8.77
N HIS A 583 -37.86 18.56 10.01
CA HIS A 583 -37.40 19.93 10.27
C HIS A 583 -35.89 20.06 10.04
N ALA A 584 -35.11 19.03 10.38
CA ALA A 584 -33.67 19.02 10.19
C ALA A 584 -33.26 19.05 8.70
N PHE A 585 -34.02 18.36 7.84
CA PHE A 585 -33.72 18.24 6.41
C PHE A 585 -34.69 18.98 5.48
N GLY A 586 -35.70 19.67 6.03
CA GLY A 586 -36.64 20.47 5.25
C GLY A 586 -37.62 19.64 4.40
N CYS A 587 -38.00 18.45 4.86
CA CYS A 587 -38.90 17.55 4.14
C CYS A 587 -40.35 18.08 4.17
N ALA A 588 -41.01 18.11 3.01
CA ALA A 588 -42.44 18.38 2.89
C ALA A 588 -43.28 17.12 3.21
N ASP A 589 -44.54 17.32 3.58
CA ASP A 589 -45.55 16.26 3.80
C ASP A 589 -45.20 15.17 4.82
N ALA A 590 -44.23 15.44 5.71
CA ALA A 590 -43.82 14.51 6.75
C ALA A 590 -44.74 14.52 7.97
N VAL A 591 -44.70 13.44 8.77
CA VAL A 591 -45.45 13.34 10.01
C VAL A 591 -44.90 14.33 11.05
N THR A 592 -45.75 15.28 11.43
CA THR A 592 -45.44 16.32 12.43
C THR A 592 -45.92 15.99 13.84
N ALA A 593 -46.86 15.06 14.00
CA ALA A 593 -47.36 14.64 15.30
C ALA A 593 -46.51 13.49 15.86
N ILE A 594 -46.00 13.61 17.09
CA ILE A 594 -45.10 12.60 17.68
C ILE A 594 -45.77 11.23 17.80
N GLU A 595 -47.08 11.22 18.08
CA GLU A 595 -47.88 10.02 18.28
C GLU A 595 -48.23 9.26 17.01
N ARG A 596 -48.03 9.88 15.85
CA ARG A 596 -48.26 9.26 14.54
C ARG A 596 -46.98 8.75 13.90
N GLY A 597 -45.82 9.25 14.33
CA GLY A 597 -44.51 8.81 13.84
C GLY A 597 -43.87 7.74 14.73
N ILE A 598 -42.65 7.38 14.37
CA ILE A 598 -41.81 6.44 15.09
C ILE A 598 -40.56 7.19 15.55
N VAL A 599 -40.18 7.02 16.81
CA VAL A 599 -38.94 7.58 17.35
C VAL A 599 -37.87 6.49 17.34
N VAL A 600 -36.83 6.70 16.53
CA VAL A 600 -35.64 5.85 16.48
C VAL A 600 -34.60 6.42 17.43
N VAL A 601 -34.31 5.69 18.51
CA VAL A 601 -33.27 6.08 19.47
C VAL A 601 -31.93 5.69 18.89
N VAL A 602 -31.09 6.69 18.66
CA VAL A 602 -29.75 6.51 18.13
C VAL A 602 -28.70 7.00 19.11
N GLU A 603 -27.51 6.38 19.06
CA GLU A 603 -26.37 6.72 19.88
C GLU A 603 -25.14 7.00 19.01
N ASP A 604 -24.47 8.12 19.30
CA ASP A 604 -23.16 8.42 18.74
C ASP A 604 -22.26 9.08 19.79
N GLY A 605 -21.05 8.53 19.98
CA GLY A 605 -20.05 9.07 20.91
C GLY A 605 -20.55 9.19 22.36
N GLY A 606 -21.37 8.22 22.82
CA GLY A 606 -22.00 8.23 24.15
C GLY A 606 -23.16 9.22 24.30
N GLN A 607 -23.61 9.87 23.21
CA GLN A 607 -24.74 10.77 23.22
C GLN A 607 -25.95 10.11 22.55
N ARG A 608 -27.06 10.05 23.28
CA ARG A 608 -28.31 9.45 22.79
C ARG A 608 -29.34 10.51 22.42
N VAL A 609 -29.99 10.33 21.28
CA VAL A 609 -31.07 11.20 20.79
C VAL A 609 -32.18 10.37 20.15
N GLY A 610 -33.42 10.88 20.18
CA GLY A 610 -34.53 10.27 19.46
C GLY A 610 -34.75 10.97 18.12
N LEU A 611 -34.71 10.24 17.01
CA LEU A 611 -35.05 10.73 15.68
C LEU A 611 -36.50 10.41 15.36
N LEU A 612 -37.34 11.43 15.15
CA LEU A 612 -38.72 11.21 14.69
C LEU A 612 -38.72 10.99 13.17
N VAL A 613 -39.18 9.82 12.75
CA VAL A 613 -39.45 9.40 11.38
C VAL A 613 -40.93 9.06 11.19
N ASP A 614 -41.37 8.94 9.95
CA ASP A 614 -42.77 8.62 9.64
C ASP A 614 -42.99 7.11 9.73
N GLU A 615 -42.18 6.33 9.01
CA GLU A 615 -42.27 4.87 8.96
C GLU A 615 -40.90 4.19 8.90
N LEU A 616 -40.84 2.94 9.34
CA LEU A 616 -39.70 2.04 9.17
C LEU A 616 -40.04 1.04 8.05
N VAL A 617 -39.32 1.10 6.93
CA VAL A 617 -39.57 0.24 5.76
C VAL A 617 -38.95 -1.14 5.97
N GLY A 618 -37.71 -1.19 6.46
CA GLY A 618 -36.99 -2.45 6.66
C GLY A 618 -35.48 -2.26 6.70
N GLN A 619 -34.77 -3.37 6.92
CA GLN A 619 -33.30 -3.40 6.91
C GLN A 619 -32.79 -3.63 5.49
N GLN A 620 -31.76 -2.89 5.09
CA GLN A 620 -31.12 -3.05 3.79
C GLN A 620 -29.63 -2.73 3.88
N GLN A 621 -28.81 -3.49 3.16
CA GLN A 621 -27.41 -3.17 2.95
C GLN A 621 -27.30 -2.09 1.88
N ALA A 622 -26.67 -0.97 2.21
CA ALA A 622 -26.54 0.18 1.35
C ALA A 622 -25.07 0.46 1.03
N VAL A 623 -24.75 0.53 -0.26
CA VAL A 623 -23.43 0.99 -0.71
C VAL A 623 -23.40 2.51 -0.57
N ILE A 624 -22.48 3.03 0.25
CA ILE A 624 -22.30 4.49 0.40
C ILE A 624 -21.69 5.05 -0.88
N LYS A 625 -22.38 5.97 -1.52
CA LYS A 625 -21.82 6.84 -2.56
C LYS A 625 -21.53 8.20 -1.95
N SER A 626 -20.28 8.64 -2.04
CA SER A 626 -19.89 9.99 -1.62
C SER A 626 -20.59 11.02 -2.51
N LEU A 627 -21.17 12.04 -1.86
CA LEU A 627 -21.82 13.17 -2.51
C LEU A 627 -20.82 14.26 -2.93
N GLU A 628 -19.57 14.19 -2.45
CA GLU A 628 -18.59 15.29 -2.45
C GLU A 628 -18.12 15.75 -3.83
N LYS A 629 -18.16 14.87 -4.85
CA LYS A 629 -17.66 15.21 -6.19
C LYS A 629 -18.63 16.11 -6.98
N HIS A 630 -19.91 16.15 -6.59
CA HIS A 630 -20.97 16.85 -7.32
C HIS A 630 -21.85 17.75 -6.44
N TYR A 631 -21.83 17.57 -5.12
CA TYR A 631 -22.69 18.27 -4.18
C TYR A 631 -21.89 18.85 -3.01
N GLN A 632 -22.39 19.95 -2.46
CA GLN A 632 -21.84 20.52 -1.22
C GLN A 632 -22.16 19.60 -0.03
N GLN A 633 -21.25 19.54 0.93
CA GLN A 633 -21.42 18.73 2.14
C GLN A 633 -22.64 19.22 2.94
N VAL A 634 -23.67 18.38 3.04
CA VAL A 634 -24.88 18.66 3.82
C VAL A 634 -24.66 18.15 5.25
N GLN A 635 -24.75 19.04 6.25
CA GLN A 635 -24.66 18.62 7.64
C GLN A 635 -25.77 17.61 7.97
N GLY A 636 -25.42 16.53 8.67
CA GLY A 636 -26.37 15.47 9.04
C GLY A 636 -26.54 14.37 7.98
N VAL A 637 -25.83 14.44 6.85
CA VAL A 637 -25.83 13.40 5.81
C VAL A 637 -24.39 12.94 5.56
N SER A 638 -24.12 11.64 5.64
CA SER A 638 -22.80 11.05 5.38
C SER A 638 -22.61 10.59 3.93
N GLY A 639 -23.71 10.37 3.20
CA GLY A 639 -23.68 9.96 1.80
C GLY A 639 -25.07 9.64 1.27
N ALA A 640 -25.12 8.99 0.11
CA ALA A 640 -26.37 8.52 -0.48
C ALA A 640 -26.23 7.09 -1.03
N THR A 641 -27.35 6.42 -1.20
CA THR A 641 -27.42 5.14 -1.89
C THR A 641 -28.62 5.10 -2.84
N ILE A 642 -28.67 4.08 -3.69
CA ILE A 642 -29.82 3.79 -4.54
C ILE A 642 -30.52 2.57 -3.94
N VAL A 643 -31.80 2.71 -3.60
CA VAL A 643 -32.61 1.60 -3.07
C VAL A 643 -33.23 0.77 -4.21
N SER A 644 -33.84 -0.37 -3.87
CA SER A 644 -34.27 -1.40 -4.84
C SER A 644 -35.28 -0.93 -5.90
N ASP A 645 -36.02 0.16 -5.62
CA ASP A 645 -36.95 0.77 -6.58
C ASP A 645 -36.31 1.86 -7.46
N GLY A 646 -34.99 2.01 -7.40
CA GLY A 646 -34.22 2.98 -8.18
C GLY A 646 -34.22 4.41 -7.61
N SER A 647 -34.95 4.66 -6.52
CA SER A 647 -34.90 5.97 -5.84
C SER A 647 -33.62 6.16 -5.04
N VAL A 648 -33.29 7.42 -4.75
CA VAL A 648 -32.13 7.79 -3.93
C VAL A 648 -32.56 7.84 -2.47
N ALA A 649 -31.77 7.23 -1.59
CA ALA A 649 -31.92 7.36 -0.14
C ALA A 649 -30.67 8.01 0.46
N LEU A 650 -30.88 8.98 1.35
CA LEU A 650 -29.78 9.70 2.03
C LEU A 650 -29.39 8.98 3.32
N ILE A 651 -28.10 8.84 3.56
CA ILE A 651 -27.58 8.19 4.76
C ILE A 651 -27.40 9.22 5.86
N VAL A 652 -28.02 8.99 7.00
CA VAL A 652 -28.03 9.91 8.14
C VAL A 652 -26.69 9.84 8.88
N ASP A 653 -25.98 10.96 8.97
CA ASP A 653 -24.86 11.16 9.90
C ASP A 653 -25.42 11.50 11.28
N VAL A 654 -25.52 10.49 12.14
CA VAL A 654 -26.08 10.63 13.51
C VAL A 654 -25.35 11.72 14.29
N GLY A 655 -24.02 11.77 14.25
CA GLY A 655 -23.24 12.80 14.93
C GLY A 655 -23.51 14.20 14.38
N GLY A 656 -23.69 14.32 13.06
CA GLY A 656 -24.10 15.54 12.38
C GLY A 656 -25.49 16.02 12.80
N VAL A 657 -26.47 15.11 12.87
CA VAL A 657 -27.84 15.42 13.28
C VAL A 657 -27.89 15.85 14.75
N VAL A 658 -27.11 15.22 15.64
CA VAL A 658 -26.96 15.64 17.05
C VAL A 658 -26.44 17.08 17.14
N ARG A 659 -25.49 17.48 16.28
CA ARG A 659 -24.96 18.86 16.22
C ARG A 659 -26.00 19.86 15.71
N LEU A 660 -26.78 19.50 14.68
CA LEU A 660 -27.87 20.31 14.12
C LEU A 660 -28.96 20.61 15.17
N GLY A 661 -29.36 19.59 15.93
CA GLY A 661 -30.34 19.74 17.01
C GLY A 661 -29.91 20.70 18.13
N ARG A 662 -28.60 20.97 18.27
CA ARG A 662 -28.06 21.96 19.22
C ARG A 662 -27.99 23.38 18.64
N ARG A 663 -27.69 23.54 17.35
CA ARG A 663 -27.52 24.86 16.70
C ARG A 663 -28.81 25.63 16.48
N GLY A 664 -29.95 24.95 16.34
CA GLY A 664 -31.28 25.59 16.35
C GLY A 664 -31.61 26.37 17.63
N LYS A 665 -30.73 26.34 18.65
CA LYS A 665 -30.83 27.13 19.89
C LYS A 665 -30.04 28.45 19.88
N ALA A 666 -29.21 28.72 18.86
CA ALA A 666 -28.26 29.84 18.85
C ALA A 666 -28.56 30.92 17.78
N ALA A 667 -29.69 30.83 17.08
CA ALA A 667 -30.15 31.82 16.10
C ALA A 667 -31.43 32.51 16.58
#